data_AF-A0AAU1AIJ9-F1
#
_entry.id   AF-A0AAU1AIJ9-F1
#
_cell.length_a   1.000
_cell.length_b   1.000
_cell.length_c   1.000
_cell.angle_alpha   90.00
_cell.angle_beta   90.00
_cell.angle_gamma   90.00
#
_symmetry.space_group_name_H-M   'P 1'
#
loop_
_entity.id
_entity.type
_entity.pdbx_description
1 polymer ?
#
loop_
_entity_poly.entity_id
_entity_poly.type
_entity_poly.pdbx_seq_one_letter_code
_entity_poly.pdbx_strand_id
1 'polypeptide(L)'
;MERTRFFRRPVVWIILVILGAVVLSQLFTAGPSYHRVDTSVALDQLHTAKINKVVFQDKEQTLQLDLAQKTKFGKTETDKIEAQFPYQVGDQVWNEVEDAKAANRVTGPADTKVSSDSIWVSLLVNLLPIALLVLLLLFFMSQMQGGGSRVLNFGKSKAKMITKDTPKTTFADVAGAEEAVEELHEIKDFLQNPAKYQALGAKIPKGVLLFGPPGTGKTLLARAVAGEAGVPFYSISGSDFVEMFVGVGASRVRDLFEQAKANAPAIVFVDEIDAVGRHRGAGMGGGHDEREQTLNQLLVEMDGFDTKGGVILIAATNRPDILDPALLRPGRFDRQIPVDAPDMEGRKAILRVHAKGKPFTPDVDLDSVARRTPGFSGADLANVINESALLTARKDQRAITNDSLEESIDRVIAGPQRRTRVMSDQEKKITAYHEGGHALVAWALPHAAPVHKVTILSRGRSLGHTLVLPTEDKYTQTRAEMIDTLAYALGGRAAEELVFHEPTTGAGNDIEKATQLARAMITQYGMSSKLGAIKYGTSGDEPFLGRNMGHERDYSDSVAAEIDGEMRALVELAHDEAWEILVEYRDVLDSIVLELMEKETLSTADMARICARVVKRPPLAPYNGFGKRQPSTEPPVLTPAEKDKLKAQAQADGAQASVGGGTPSNNSDGTH
;
A
#
# COMPACT_ATOMS: atom_id res chain seq x y z
N MET A 1 52.21 10.04 -3.57
CA MET A 1 51.96 9.94 -5.02
C MET A 1 50.49 9.58 -5.26
N GLU A 2 49.56 10.54 -5.25
CA GLU A 2 48.15 10.30 -5.69
C GLU A 2 47.53 11.50 -6.42
N ARG A 3 48.29 12.55 -6.73
CA ARG A 3 47.76 13.73 -7.45
C ARG A 3 47.53 13.50 -8.94
N THR A 4 48.05 12.42 -9.52
CA THR A 4 47.97 12.15 -10.98
C THR A 4 46.71 11.38 -11.42
N ARG A 5 45.91 10.84 -10.48
CA ARG A 5 44.63 10.17 -10.81
C ARG A 5 43.42 11.10 -10.77
N PHE A 6 43.48 12.20 -10.03
CA PHE A 6 42.37 13.16 -9.92
C PHE A 6 42.08 13.88 -11.25
N PHE A 7 43.14 14.31 -11.96
CA PHE A 7 43.04 14.99 -13.27
C PHE A 7 42.68 14.06 -14.45
N ARG A 8 42.58 12.74 -14.24
CA ARG A 8 42.14 11.79 -15.28
C ARG A 8 40.63 11.54 -15.28
N ARG A 9 39.89 12.08 -14.31
CA ARG A 9 38.43 11.94 -14.26
C ARG A 9 37.78 12.97 -15.18
N PRO A 10 36.92 12.57 -16.15
CA PRO A 10 36.29 13.49 -17.10
C PRO A 10 35.45 14.57 -16.40
N VAL A 11 34.92 14.27 -15.21
CA VAL A 11 34.11 15.19 -14.39
C VAL A 11 34.88 16.46 -14.00
N VAL A 12 36.18 16.37 -13.69
CA VAL A 12 36.97 17.54 -13.27
C VAL A 12 37.14 18.53 -14.42
N TRP A 13 37.31 18.01 -15.64
CA TRP A 13 37.41 18.83 -16.85
C TRP A 13 36.06 19.44 -17.25
N ILE A 14 34.96 18.70 -17.10
CA ILE A 14 33.61 19.22 -17.35
C ILE A 14 33.31 20.40 -16.41
N ILE A 15 33.64 20.28 -15.11
CA ILE A 15 33.44 21.36 -14.14
C ILE A 15 34.28 22.60 -14.51
N LEU A 16 35.54 22.41 -14.92
CA LEU A 16 36.41 23.52 -15.34
C LEU A 16 35.89 24.22 -16.61
N VAL A 17 35.35 23.47 -17.56
CA VAL A 17 34.75 24.04 -18.78
C VAL A 17 33.48 24.82 -18.45
N ILE A 18 32.62 24.30 -17.57
CA ILE A 18 31.43 25.01 -17.11
C ILE A 18 31.83 26.31 -16.38
N LEU A 19 32.81 26.24 -15.48
CA LEU A 19 33.28 27.41 -14.75
C LEU A 19 33.89 28.46 -15.70
N GLY A 20 34.68 28.02 -16.69
CA GLY A 20 35.24 28.88 -17.72
C GLY A 20 34.16 29.53 -18.58
N ALA A 21 33.13 28.78 -18.99
CA ALA A 21 32.00 29.30 -19.74
C ALA A 21 31.18 30.34 -18.95
N VAL A 22 30.97 30.12 -17.64
CA VAL A 22 30.27 31.07 -16.77
C VAL A 22 31.07 32.36 -16.60
N VAL A 23 32.39 32.26 -16.36
CA VAL A 23 33.27 33.44 -16.23
C VAL A 23 33.36 34.21 -17.55
N LEU A 24 33.46 33.50 -18.68
CA LEU A 24 33.48 34.11 -20.01
C LEU A 24 32.15 34.83 -20.30
N SER A 25 31.02 34.21 -19.95
CA SER A 25 29.69 34.82 -20.12
C SER A 25 29.56 36.13 -19.32
N GLN A 26 30.08 36.16 -18.08
CA GLN A 26 30.07 37.37 -17.25
C GLN A 26 30.95 38.51 -17.80
N LEU A 27 32.04 38.18 -18.51
CA LEU A 27 32.89 39.19 -19.14
C LEU A 27 32.24 39.86 -20.36
N PHE A 28 31.26 39.21 -21.01
CA PHE A 28 30.57 39.74 -22.19
C PHE A 28 29.26 40.49 -21.88
N THR A 29 28.80 40.55 -20.62
CA THR A 29 27.54 41.21 -20.22
C THR A 29 27.75 42.53 -19.46
N ALA A 30 28.72 43.35 -19.88
CA ALA A 30 28.93 44.69 -19.33
C ALA A 30 28.20 45.77 -20.17
N GLY A 31 26.86 45.80 -20.11
CA GLY A 31 26.03 46.89 -20.64
C GLY A 31 25.46 47.78 -19.52
N PRO A 32 25.01 49.03 -19.80
CA PRO A 32 24.38 49.88 -18.80
C PRO A 32 23.06 49.25 -18.30
N SER A 33 22.85 49.21 -16.98
CA SER A 33 21.64 48.65 -16.36
C SER A 33 20.45 49.61 -16.51
N TYR A 34 19.50 49.28 -17.39
CA TYR A 34 18.19 49.92 -17.45
C TYR A 34 17.21 49.22 -16.50
N HIS A 35 16.31 50.00 -15.87
CA HIS A 35 15.25 49.42 -15.04
C HIS A 35 14.05 49.02 -15.91
N ARG A 36 13.62 47.77 -15.81
CA ARG A 36 12.49 47.28 -16.62
C ARG A 36 11.15 47.74 -16.06
N VAL A 37 10.37 48.40 -16.90
CA VAL A 37 9.01 48.85 -16.61
C VAL A 37 8.03 48.31 -17.66
N ASP A 38 6.75 48.25 -17.32
CA ASP A 38 5.70 47.85 -18.26
C ASP A 38 5.56 48.86 -19.40
N THR A 39 5.17 48.38 -20.59
CA THR A 39 5.02 49.21 -21.79
C THR A 39 4.08 50.40 -21.57
N SER A 40 2.97 50.19 -20.85
CA SER A 40 2.01 51.24 -20.51
C SER A 40 2.63 52.33 -19.64
N VAL A 41 3.53 51.97 -18.72
CA VAL A 41 4.22 52.92 -17.84
C VAL A 41 5.23 53.74 -18.64
N ALA A 42 5.97 53.12 -19.56
CA ALA A 42 6.88 53.84 -20.44
C ALA A 42 6.14 54.80 -21.39
N LEU A 43 5.00 54.38 -21.95
CA LEU A 43 4.16 55.24 -22.78
C LEU A 43 3.55 56.40 -21.98
N ASP A 44 3.08 56.16 -20.75
CA ASP A 44 2.57 57.23 -19.88
C ASP A 44 3.63 58.30 -19.59
N GLN A 45 4.89 57.89 -19.39
CA GLN A 45 6.01 58.84 -19.21
C GLN A 45 6.30 59.68 -20.47
N LEU A 46 6.03 59.18 -21.68
CA LEU A 46 6.12 59.98 -22.93
C LEU A 46 5.11 61.15 -22.94
N HIS A 47 3.95 60.98 -22.30
CA HIS A 47 2.93 62.02 -22.23
C HIS A 47 3.12 63.00 -21.08
N THR A 48 3.61 62.53 -19.92
CA THR A 48 3.65 63.32 -18.67
C THR A 48 5.01 63.94 -18.34
N ALA A 49 6.13 63.29 -18.69
CA ALA A 49 7.46 63.70 -18.25
C ALA A 49 8.27 64.45 -19.33
N LYS A 50 9.28 65.22 -18.91
CA LYS A 50 10.34 65.71 -19.82
C LYS A 50 11.41 64.63 -19.97
N ILE A 51 11.75 64.30 -21.21
CA ILE A 51 12.64 63.20 -21.55
C ILE A 51 13.90 63.74 -22.19
N ASN A 52 15.05 63.27 -21.70
CA ASN A 52 16.35 63.69 -22.21
C ASN A 52 16.72 62.89 -23.46
N LYS A 53 16.43 61.59 -23.50
CA LYS A 53 16.78 60.74 -24.63
C LYS A 53 15.78 59.60 -24.79
N VAL A 54 15.42 59.32 -26.04
CA VAL A 54 14.61 58.17 -26.42
C VAL A 54 15.41 57.33 -27.41
N VAL A 55 15.55 56.05 -27.14
CA VAL A 55 16.15 55.09 -28.06
C VAL A 55 15.13 53.99 -28.33
N PHE A 56 14.70 53.90 -29.58
CA PHE A 56 13.82 52.83 -30.05
C PHE A 56 14.69 51.76 -30.73
N GLN A 57 14.59 50.53 -30.23
CA GLN A 57 15.30 49.36 -30.75
C GLN A 57 14.28 48.44 -31.42
N ASP A 58 14.22 48.51 -32.75
CA ASP A 58 13.23 47.80 -33.57
C ASP A 58 13.39 46.27 -33.46
N LYS A 59 14.63 45.76 -33.52
CA LYS A 59 14.89 44.31 -33.46
C LYS A 59 14.71 43.72 -32.07
N GLU A 60 15.22 44.39 -31.03
CA GLU A 60 15.06 43.92 -29.64
C GLU A 60 13.64 44.17 -29.09
N GLN A 61 12.82 44.94 -29.81
CA GLN A 61 11.46 45.35 -29.43
C GLN A 61 11.45 46.08 -28.07
N THR A 62 12.44 46.94 -27.86
CA THR A 62 12.62 47.68 -26.62
C THR A 62 12.63 49.19 -26.85
N LEU A 63 11.96 49.90 -25.94
CA LEU A 63 11.95 51.34 -25.85
C LEU A 63 12.73 51.74 -24.59
N GLN A 64 13.84 52.44 -24.78
CA GLN A 64 14.67 52.96 -23.68
C GLN A 64 14.46 54.46 -23.55
N LEU A 65 14.16 54.91 -22.33
CA LEU A 65 13.91 56.31 -21.99
C LEU A 65 14.87 56.75 -20.89
N ASP A 66 15.60 57.83 -21.15
CA ASP A 66 16.35 58.58 -20.14
C ASP A 66 15.51 59.81 -19.75
N LEU A 67 14.92 59.78 -18.55
CA LEU A 67 14.07 60.82 -17.99
C LEU A 67 14.91 62.01 -17.50
N ALA A 68 14.35 63.22 -17.55
CA ALA A 68 15.04 64.43 -17.06
C ALA A 68 15.15 64.48 -15.52
N GLN A 69 14.27 63.78 -14.82
CA GLN A 69 14.26 63.66 -13.37
C GLN A 69 14.11 62.20 -12.96
N LYS A 70 14.67 61.85 -11.81
CA LYS A 70 14.53 60.52 -11.25
C LYS A 70 13.09 60.34 -10.78
N THR A 71 12.45 59.27 -11.25
CA THR A 71 11.07 58.94 -10.90
C THR A 71 11.07 57.60 -10.17
N LYS A 72 10.17 57.47 -9.19
CA LYS A 72 10.06 56.25 -8.38
C LYS A 72 9.15 55.24 -9.08
N PHE A 73 9.74 54.16 -9.58
CA PHE A 73 9.03 53.02 -10.16
C PHE A 73 9.01 51.89 -9.13
N GLY A 74 7.89 51.77 -8.41
CA GLY A 74 7.73 50.83 -7.30
C GLY A 74 8.69 51.12 -6.14
N LYS A 75 9.67 50.24 -5.91
CA LYS A 75 10.68 50.38 -4.83
C LYS A 75 11.99 51.04 -5.29
N THR A 76 12.13 51.34 -6.58
CA THR A 76 13.40 51.82 -7.16
C THR A 76 13.23 53.20 -7.77
N GLU A 77 14.15 54.12 -7.48
CA GLU A 77 14.15 55.48 -8.02
C GLU A 77 15.23 55.55 -9.11
N THR A 78 14.83 55.75 -10.36
CA THR A 78 15.72 55.71 -11.53
C THR A 78 15.31 56.78 -12.54
N ASP A 79 16.30 57.27 -13.28
CA ASP A 79 16.16 58.15 -14.44
C ASP A 79 16.25 57.36 -15.76
N LYS A 80 16.54 56.06 -15.71
CA LYS A 80 16.66 55.19 -16.89
C LYS A 80 15.71 54.03 -16.81
N ILE A 81 14.79 53.98 -17.76
CA ILE A 81 13.77 52.93 -17.86
C ILE A 81 13.82 52.28 -19.23
N GLU A 82 13.50 50.99 -19.26
CA GLU A 82 13.37 50.19 -20.48
C GLU A 82 12.04 49.45 -20.43
N ALA A 83 11.27 49.53 -21.52
CA ALA A 83 10.07 48.73 -21.70
C ALA A 83 10.21 47.86 -22.94
N GLN A 84 9.75 46.62 -22.84
CA GLN A 84 9.65 45.72 -23.99
C GLN A 84 8.21 45.73 -24.51
N PHE A 85 8.03 45.81 -25.82
CA PHE A 85 6.71 45.85 -26.45
C PHE A 85 6.52 44.71 -27.45
N PRO A 86 5.30 44.23 -27.70
CA PRO A 86 5.06 43.22 -28.73
C PRO A 86 5.29 43.80 -30.14
N TYR A 87 5.85 43.00 -31.06
CA TYR A 87 6.11 43.38 -32.46
C TYR A 87 4.93 44.10 -33.14
N GLN A 88 3.70 43.62 -32.91
CA GLN A 88 2.48 44.14 -33.55
C GLN A 88 2.13 45.59 -33.14
N VAL A 89 2.73 46.10 -32.06
CA VAL A 89 2.46 47.43 -31.49
C VAL A 89 3.62 48.39 -31.78
N GLY A 90 4.68 47.94 -32.47
CA GLY A 90 5.90 48.73 -32.72
C GLY A 90 5.64 50.05 -33.42
N ASP A 91 4.83 50.05 -34.47
CA ASP A 91 4.45 51.27 -35.21
C ASP A 91 3.66 52.25 -34.34
N GLN A 92 2.78 51.74 -33.47
CA GLN A 92 2.00 52.56 -32.55
C GLN A 92 2.89 53.21 -31.48
N VAL A 93 3.84 52.44 -30.92
CA VAL A 93 4.82 52.94 -29.94
C VAL A 93 5.73 53.99 -30.57
N TRP A 94 6.13 53.81 -31.84
CA TRP A 94 6.94 54.80 -32.55
C TRP A 94 6.17 56.11 -32.80
N ASN A 95 4.90 56.03 -33.17
CA ASN A 95 4.04 57.21 -33.35
C ASN A 95 3.91 58.01 -32.03
N GLU A 96 3.76 57.34 -30.89
CA GLU A 96 3.70 58.02 -29.58
C GLU A 96 5.02 58.74 -29.23
N VAL A 97 6.16 58.19 -29.65
CA VAL A 97 7.47 58.84 -29.50
C VAL A 97 7.57 60.07 -30.41
N GLU A 98 7.04 60.01 -31.63
CA GLU A 98 6.97 61.15 -32.56
C GLU A 98 6.06 62.26 -32.03
N ASP A 99 4.90 61.92 -31.46
CA ASP A 99 3.97 62.87 -30.84
C ASP A 99 4.58 63.56 -29.62
N ALA A 100 5.31 62.82 -28.77
CA ALA A 100 6.05 63.39 -27.65
C ALA A 100 7.16 64.35 -28.09
N LYS A 101 7.79 64.10 -29.24
CA LYS A 101 8.77 65.00 -29.87
C LYS A 101 8.11 66.25 -30.44
N ALA A 102 6.99 66.10 -31.15
CA ALA A 102 6.24 67.23 -31.72
C ALA A 102 5.71 68.19 -30.64
N ALA A 103 5.41 67.68 -29.45
CA ALA A 103 4.99 68.45 -28.28
C ALA A 103 6.14 69.09 -27.47
N ASN A 104 7.39 69.09 -27.97
CA ASN A 104 8.59 69.60 -27.28
C ASN A 104 8.87 68.96 -25.89
N ARG A 105 8.42 67.72 -25.66
CA ARG A 105 8.66 67.00 -24.38
C ARG A 105 9.97 66.21 -24.37
N VAL A 106 10.51 65.90 -25.56
CA VAL A 106 11.82 65.27 -25.74
C VAL A 106 12.86 66.34 -26.07
N THR A 107 13.88 66.49 -25.24
CA THR A 107 14.89 67.56 -25.35
C THR A 107 16.20 67.12 -26.02
N GLY A 108 16.42 65.82 -26.21
CA GLY A 108 17.57 65.26 -26.92
C GLY A 108 17.20 64.40 -28.14
N PRO A 109 18.17 63.67 -28.72
CA PRO A 109 17.94 62.90 -29.94
C PRO A 109 17.00 61.70 -29.69
N ALA A 110 15.95 61.60 -30.49
CA ALA A 110 15.16 60.38 -30.66
C ALA A 110 15.84 59.57 -31.78
N ASP A 111 16.60 58.55 -31.38
CA ASP A 111 17.53 57.83 -32.26
C ASP A 111 17.06 56.37 -32.41
N THR A 112 16.98 55.87 -33.63
CA THR A 112 16.69 54.45 -33.90
C THR A 112 18.01 53.71 -34.02
N LYS A 113 18.26 52.77 -33.11
CA LYS A 113 19.41 51.86 -33.25
C LYS A 113 18.97 50.60 -33.95
N VAL A 114 19.34 50.46 -35.22
CA VAL A 114 19.26 49.19 -35.92
C VAL A 114 20.52 48.40 -35.58
N SER A 115 20.43 47.51 -34.60
CA SER A 115 21.52 46.60 -34.25
C SER A 115 21.90 45.76 -35.47
N SER A 116 23.06 46.03 -36.07
CA SER A 116 23.66 45.20 -37.11
C SER A 116 24.60 44.22 -36.42
N ASP A 117 24.05 43.08 -35.99
CA ASP A 117 24.91 41.97 -35.58
C ASP A 117 25.73 41.55 -36.79
N SER A 118 27.06 41.66 -36.67
CA SER A 118 27.96 41.13 -37.68
C SER A 118 27.74 39.62 -37.76
N ILE A 119 27.09 39.17 -38.83
CA ILE A 119 26.72 37.77 -39.06
C ILE A 119 27.95 36.85 -38.89
N TRP A 120 29.13 37.33 -39.25
CA TRP A 120 30.40 36.61 -39.08
C TRP A 120 30.81 36.44 -37.61
N VAL A 121 30.58 37.44 -36.77
CA VAL A 121 30.87 37.36 -35.32
C VAL A 121 29.84 36.45 -34.63
N SER A 122 28.56 36.55 -34.98
CA SER A 122 27.50 35.66 -34.48
C SER A 122 27.74 34.20 -34.88
N LEU A 123 28.13 33.95 -36.14
CA LEU A 123 28.46 32.61 -36.62
C LEU A 123 29.67 32.04 -35.87
N LEU A 124 30.74 32.83 -35.67
CA LEU A 124 31.94 32.37 -35.00
C LEU A 124 31.69 32.10 -33.51
N VAL A 125 30.95 32.97 -32.81
CA VAL A 125 30.58 32.79 -31.39
C VAL A 125 29.65 31.59 -31.19
N ASN A 126 28.72 31.33 -32.12
CA ASN A 126 27.84 30.16 -32.04
C ASN A 126 28.50 28.85 -32.49
N LEU A 127 29.48 28.91 -33.39
CA LEU A 127 30.21 27.72 -33.86
C LEU A 127 31.33 27.29 -32.90
N LEU A 128 31.88 28.21 -32.09
CA LEU A 128 32.98 27.94 -31.17
C LEU A 128 32.63 26.88 -30.09
N PRO A 129 31.44 26.89 -29.46
CA PRO A 129 31.01 25.83 -28.54
C PRO A 129 30.91 24.45 -29.23
N ILE A 130 30.41 24.41 -30.47
CA ILE A 130 30.26 23.19 -31.26
C ILE A 130 31.65 22.67 -31.67
N ALA A 131 32.52 23.55 -32.13
CA ALA A 131 33.89 23.21 -32.50
C ALA A 131 34.69 22.70 -31.31
N LEU A 132 34.53 23.32 -30.12
CA LEU A 132 35.14 22.85 -28.88
C LEU A 132 34.62 21.46 -28.49
N LEU A 133 33.32 21.22 -28.60
CA LEU A 133 32.71 19.92 -28.33
C LEU A 133 33.25 18.84 -29.27
N VAL A 134 33.36 19.14 -30.57
CA VAL A 134 33.90 18.21 -31.59
C VAL A 134 35.39 17.94 -31.36
N LEU A 135 36.19 18.96 -31.06
CA LEU A 135 37.62 18.77 -30.73
C LEU A 135 37.82 17.93 -29.48
N LEU A 136 36.98 18.15 -28.46
CA LEU A 136 36.99 17.39 -27.21
C LEU A 136 36.53 15.94 -27.47
N LEU A 137 35.51 15.72 -28.30
CA LEU A 137 35.06 14.39 -28.73
C LEU A 137 36.17 13.63 -29.48
N LEU A 138 36.85 14.28 -30.43
CA LEU A 138 37.97 13.69 -31.17
C LEU A 138 39.17 13.38 -30.26
N PHE A 139 39.45 14.25 -29.28
CA PHE A 139 40.47 14.00 -28.26
C PHE A 139 40.12 12.78 -27.39
N PHE A 140 38.87 12.64 -26.94
CA PHE A 140 38.40 11.46 -26.19
C PHE A 140 38.41 10.18 -27.03
N MET A 141 38.03 10.25 -28.32
CA MET A 141 38.12 9.09 -29.23
C MET A 141 39.57 8.65 -29.45
N SER A 142 40.50 9.60 -29.60
CA SER A 142 41.94 9.28 -29.70
C SER A 142 42.52 8.66 -28.44
N GLN A 143 41.97 8.96 -27.26
CA GLN A 143 42.33 8.34 -25.98
C GLN A 143 41.65 6.98 -25.74
N MET A 144 40.49 6.72 -26.36
CA MET A 144 39.78 5.44 -26.29
C MET A 144 40.32 4.37 -27.27
N GLN A 145 41.02 4.77 -28.33
CA GLN A 145 41.56 3.85 -29.33
C GLN A 145 42.74 2.98 -28.84
N GLY A 146 43.24 3.20 -27.61
CA GLY A 146 44.22 2.36 -26.92
C GLY A 146 43.65 1.20 -26.08
N GLY A 147 42.34 0.90 -26.17
CA GLY A 147 41.65 0.00 -25.24
C GLY A 147 40.57 -0.92 -25.86
N GLY A 148 40.80 -1.43 -27.07
CA GLY A 148 39.85 -2.21 -27.89
C GLY A 148 39.33 -3.55 -27.33
N SER A 149 39.42 -3.81 -26.02
CA SER A 149 38.96 -5.05 -25.38
C SER A 149 37.80 -4.88 -24.38
N ARG A 150 37.43 -3.64 -24.00
CA ARG A 150 36.38 -3.42 -22.98
C ARG A 150 34.94 -3.30 -23.49
N VAL A 151 34.72 -2.96 -24.76
CA VAL A 151 33.37 -2.71 -25.28
C VAL A 151 32.63 -4.01 -25.63
N LEU A 152 33.36 -5.10 -25.94
CA LEU A 152 32.78 -6.43 -26.19
C LEU A 152 32.35 -7.19 -24.91
N ASN A 153 32.62 -6.65 -23.72
CA ASN A 153 32.22 -7.27 -22.44
C ASN A 153 30.92 -6.71 -21.85
N PHE A 154 30.19 -5.86 -22.58
CA PHE A 154 28.89 -5.35 -22.12
C PHE A 154 27.77 -6.41 -22.09
N GLY A 155 27.92 -7.51 -22.84
CA GLY A 155 26.96 -8.62 -22.87
C GLY A 155 27.20 -9.74 -21.85
N LYS A 156 28.36 -9.76 -21.18
CA LYS A 156 28.62 -10.67 -20.05
C LYS A 156 28.53 -9.84 -18.77
N SER A 157 27.33 -9.78 -18.21
CA SER A 157 27.14 -9.03 -16.98
C SER A 157 28.07 -9.60 -15.90
N LYS A 158 28.98 -8.77 -15.37
CA LYS A 158 29.53 -8.97 -14.02
C LYS A 158 28.49 -8.54 -12.99
N ALA A 159 27.24 -8.98 -13.15
CA ALA A 159 26.22 -8.77 -12.14
C ALA A 159 26.60 -9.60 -10.90
N LYS A 160 26.29 -9.01 -9.75
CA LYS A 160 26.24 -9.62 -8.41
C LYS A 160 26.09 -11.14 -8.52
N MET A 161 27.13 -11.89 -8.14
CA MET A 161 27.10 -13.36 -8.17
C MET A 161 25.77 -13.83 -7.61
N ILE A 162 24.99 -14.57 -8.41
CA ILE A 162 23.77 -15.20 -7.95
C ILE A 162 24.19 -16.01 -6.72
N THR A 163 23.66 -15.63 -5.55
CA THR A 163 24.15 -16.13 -4.27
C THR A 163 23.83 -17.61 -4.19
N LYS A 164 24.85 -18.45 -4.42
CA LYS A 164 24.79 -19.89 -4.13
C LYS A 164 24.75 -20.02 -2.61
N ASP A 165 23.54 -20.12 -2.06
CA ASP A 165 23.35 -20.38 -0.64
C ASP A 165 23.12 -21.89 -0.45
N THR A 166 23.60 -22.42 0.66
CA THR A 166 23.25 -23.77 1.14
C THR A 166 22.50 -23.55 2.45
N PRO A 167 21.19 -23.28 2.38
CA PRO A 167 20.43 -22.88 3.54
C PRO A 167 20.44 -23.97 4.60
N LYS A 168 20.63 -23.58 5.86
CA LYS A 168 20.52 -24.47 7.04
C LYS A 168 19.09 -24.55 7.59
N THR A 169 18.20 -23.70 7.09
CA THR A 169 16.79 -23.67 7.49
C THR A 169 16.11 -24.95 7.03
N THR A 170 15.35 -25.57 7.90
CA THR A 170 14.63 -26.84 7.64
C THR A 170 13.14 -26.66 7.83
N PHE A 171 12.33 -27.69 7.56
CA PHE A 171 10.90 -27.63 7.86
C PHE A 171 10.60 -27.47 9.36
N ALA A 172 11.52 -27.81 10.25
CA ALA A 172 11.38 -27.56 11.69
C ALA A 172 11.40 -26.07 12.08
N ASP A 173 11.87 -25.21 11.18
CA ASP A 173 11.89 -23.75 11.35
C ASP A 173 10.64 -23.07 10.73
N VAL A 174 9.76 -23.85 10.10
CA VAL A 174 8.50 -23.37 9.51
C VAL A 174 7.34 -23.94 10.32
N ALA A 175 6.34 -23.11 10.61
CA ALA A 175 5.17 -23.49 11.38
C ALA A 175 3.92 -22.77 10.83
N GLY A 176 2.73 -23.35 11.02
CA GLY A 176 1.46 -22.75 10.58
C GLY A 176 1.26 -22.74 9.07
N ALA A 177 1.88 -23.69 8.37
CA ALA A 177 1.77 -23.91 6.93
C ALA A 177 1.89 -25.41 6.61
N GLU A 178 1.26 -26.24 7.44
CA GLU A 178 1.40 -27.70 7.44
C GLU A 178 0.99 -28.31 6.09
N GLU A 179 -0.09 -27.83 5.47
CA GLU A 179 -0.55 -28.28 4.16
C GLU A 179 0.49 -27.96 3.06
N ALA A 180 1.06 -26.75 3.10
CA ALA A 180 2.09 -26.35 2.15
C ALA A 180 3.38 -27.16 2.34
N VAL A 181 3.74 -27.49 3.59
CA VAL A 181 4.88 -28.35 3.91
C VAL A 181 4.66 -29.78 3.41
N GLU A 182 3.44 -30.33 3.55
CA GLU A 182 3.09 -31.66 3.05
C GLU A 182 3.21 -31.75 1.51
N GLU A 183 2.71 -30.76 0.77
CA GLU A 183 2.87 -30.72 -0.69
C GLU A 183 4.36 -30.56 -1.10
N LEU A 184 5.13 -29.77 -0.34
CA LEU A 184 6.56 -29.58 -0.60
C LEU A 184 7.43 -30.77 -0.16
N HIS A 185 6.91 -31.68 0.67
CA HIS A 185 7.61 -32.91 1.02
C HIS A 185 7.84 -33.82 -0.18
N GLU A 186 6.91 -33.84 -1.15
CA GLU A 186 7.07 -34.59 -2.41
C GLU A 186 8.27 -34.05 -3.22
N ILE A 187 8.37 -32.72 -3.31
CA ILE A 187 9.46 -32.02 -4.02
C ILE A 187 10.80 -32.34 -3.36
N LYS A 188 10.83 -32.35 -2.03
CA LYS A 188 12.00 -32.73 -1.23
C LYS A 188 12.41 -34.19 -1.44
N ASP A 189 11.48 -35.15 -1.38
CA ASP A 189 11.79 -36.58 -1.59
C ASP A 189 12.32 -36.82 -3.00
N PHE A 190 11.78 -36.11 -4.00
CA PHE A 190 12.29 -36.18 -5.36
C PHE A 190 13.73 -35.70 -5.48
N LEU A 191 14.09 -34.56 -4.88
CA LEU A 191 15.46 -34.04 -4.92
C LEU A 191 16.46 -34.97 -4.23
N GLN A 192 16.03 -35.69 -3.18
CA GLN A 192 16.86 -36.68 -2.49
C GLN A 192 16.94 -38.02 -3.24
N ASN A 193 15.83 -38.48 -3.81
CA ASN A 193 15.67 -39.82 -4.39
C ASN A 193 15.10 -39.78 -5.83
N PRO A 194 15.75 -39.11 -6.79
CA PRO A 194 15.17 -38.93 -8.13
C PRO A 194 14.99 -40.26 -8.90
N ALA A 195 15.85 -41.25 -8.65
CA ALA A 195 15.79 -42.56 -9.29
C ALA A 195 14.48 -43.33 -8.98
N LYS A 196 13.92 -43.16 -7.78
CA LYS A 196 12.65 -43.79 -7.35
C LYS A 196 11.50 -43.36 -8.26
N TYR A 197 11.42 -42.06 -8.58
CA TYR A 197 10.37 -41.48 -9.42
C TYR A 197 10.60 -41.76 -10.91
N GLN A 198 11.87 -41.72 -11.37
CA GLN A 198 12.22 -42.05 -12.75
C GLN A 198 11.90 -43.51 -13.09
N ALA A 199 12.12 -44.45 -12.17
CA ALA A 199 11.80 -45.87 -12.36
C ALA A 199 10.29 -46.12 -12.57
N LEU A 200 9.44 -45.27 -11.99
CA LEU A 200 7.98 -45.33 -12.14
C LEU A 200 7.46 -44.57 -13.36
N GLY A 201 8.34 -43.87 -14.10
CA GLY A 201 7.95 -43.01 -15.22
C GLY A 201 7.15 -41.77 -14.79
N ALA A 202 7.20 -41.41 -13.51
CA ALA A 202 6.51 -40.23 -13.00
C ALA A 202 7.15 -38.95 -13.57
N LYS A 203 6.31 -38.07 -14.13
CA LYS A 203 6.74 -36.75 -14.59
C LYS A 203 6.80 -35.80 -13.40
N ILE A 204 7.95 -35.20 -13.19
CA ILE A 204 8.18 -34.27 -12.08
C ILE A 204 7.69 -32.88 -12.47
N PRO A 205 7.03 -32.15 -11.56
CA PRO A 205 6.68 -30.76 -11.79
C PRO A 205 7.96 -29.94 -11.99
N LYS A 206 8.06 -29.27 -13.14
CA LYS A 206 9.21 -28.42 -13.46
C LYS A 206 9.21 -27.12 -12.63
N GLY A 207 8.02 -26.65 -12.29
CA GLY A 207 7.80 -25.43 -11.56
C GLY A 207 6.73 -25.58 -10.48
N VAL A 208 6.99 -24.94 -9.34
CA VAL A 208 6.06 -24.78 -8.22
C VAL A 208 5.82 -23.29 -8.01
N LEU A 209 4.55 -22.86 -7.95
CA LEU A 209 4.15 -21.50 -7.62
C LEU A 209 3.58 -21.48 -6.20
N LEU A 210 4.26 -20.77 -5.29
CA LEU A 210 3.77 -20.43 -3.97
C LEU A 210 3.00 -19.10 -4.07
N PHE A 211 1.73 -19.10 -3.71
CA PHE A 211 0.93 -17.87 -3.74
C PHE A 211 0.18 -17.66 -2.43
N GLY A 212 -0.02 -16.40 -2.05
CA GLY A 212 -0.74 -16.04 -0.83
C GLY A 212 -0.31 -14.67 -0.31
N PRO A 213 -0.91 -14.18 0.79
CA PRO A 213 -0.63 -12.85 1.33
C PRO A 213 0.87 -12.62 1.63
N PRO A 214 1.35 -11.36 1.63
CA PRO A 214 2.72 -11.07 2.03
C PRO A 214 2.98 -11.52 3.48
N GLY A 215 4.22 -11.91 3.78
CA GLY A 215 4.62 -12.26 5.14
C GLY A 215 4.21 -13.68 5.62
N THR A 216 3.57 -14.51 4.78
CA THR A 216 3.21 -15.90 5.13
C THR A 216 4.36 -16.91 5.05
N GLY A 217 5.60 -16.45 4.80
CA GLY A 217 6.77 -17.32 4.83
C GLY A 217 7.06 -18.08 3.52
N LYS A 218 6.53 -17.65 2.37
CA LYS A 218 6.81 -18.26 1.05
C LYS A 218 8.32 -18.43 0.75
N THR A 219 9.11 -17.39 0.97
CA THR A 219 10.57 -17.41 0.80
C THR A 219 11.26 -18.32 1.83
N LEU A 220 10.73 -18.39 3.06
CA LEU A 220 11.23 -19.28 4.10
C LEU A 220 10.95 -20.75 3.76
N LEU A 221 9.74 -21.07 3.27
CA LEU A 221 9.36 -22.40 2.80
C LEU A 221 10.29 -22.87 1.67
N ALA A 222 10.51 -22.05 0.65
CA ALA A 222 11.40 -22.41 -0.45
C ALA A 222 12.85 -22.69 0.03
N ARG A 223 13.35 -21.90 1.00
CA ARG A 223 14.66 -22.14 1.62
C ARG A 223 14.67 -23.40 2.49
N ALA A 224 13.58 -23.71 3.17
CA ALA A 224 13.43 -24.92 3.99
C ALA A 224 13.46 -26.19 3.13
N VAL A 225 12.81 -26.19 1.96
CA VAL A 225 12.87 -27.31 1.00
C VAL A 225 14.31 -27.58 0.55
N ALA A 226 15.06 -26.52 0.21
CA ALA A 226 16.46 -26.64 -0.19
C ALA A 226 17.36 -27.17 0.93
N GLY A 227 17.16 -26.68 2.17
CA GLY A 227 17.91 -27.11 3.33
C GLY A 227 17.64 -28.56 3.73
N GLU A 228 16.37 -28.99 3.64
CA GLU A 228 15.98 -30.39 3.87
C GLU A 228 16.49 -31.34 2.77
N ALA A 229 16.45 -30.91 1.51
CA ALA A 229 16.99 -31.69 0.41
C ALA A 229 18.54 -31.68 0.36
N GLY A 230 19.19 -30.72 1.04
CA GLY A 230 20.63 -30.55 1.03
C GLY A 230 21.19 -30.08 -0.32
N VAL A 231 20.39 -29.35 -1.11
CA VAL A 231 20.73 -28.92 -2.48
C VAL A 231 21.08 -27.42 -2.54
N PRO A 232 21.86 -26.97 -3.54
CA PRO A 232 22.11 -25.55 -3.77
C PRO A 232 20.81 -24.76 -4.00
N PHE A 233 20.71 -23.58 -3.39
CA PHE A 233 19.59 -22.66 -3.51
C PHE A 233 20.04 -21.37 -4.20
N TYR A 234 19.44 -21.07 -5.36
CA TYR A 234 19.65 -19.84 -6.10
C TYR A 234 18.43 -18.94 -5.93
N SER A 235 18.58 -17.77 -5.33
CA SER A 235 17.49 -16.82 -5.13
C SER A 235 17.72 -15.54 -5.92
N ILE A 236 16.66 -15.08 -6.60
CA ILE A 236 16.61 -13.81 -7.32
C ILE A 236 15.23 -13.17 -7.11
N SER A 237 15.17 -11.84 -7.06
CA SER A 237 13.89 -11.14 -7.08
C SER A 237 13.41 -10.95 -8.52
N GLY A 238 12.10 -11.08 -8.76
CA GLY A 238 11.48 -10.79 -10.04
C GLY A 238 11.74 -9.36 -10.50
N SER A 239 11.86 -8.42 -9.57
CA SER A 239 12.25 -7.03 -9.85
C SER A 239 13.65 -6.90 -10.45
N ASP A 240 14.58 -7.81 -10.13
CA ASP A 240 15.97 -7.76 -10.61
C ASP A 240 16.09 -8.10 -12.10
N PHE A 241 15.03 -8.67 -12.67
CA PHE A 241 14.94 -8.96 -14.09
C PHE A 241 14.45 -7.77 -14.91
N VAL A 242 13.86 -6.75 -14.28
CA VAL A 242 13.30 -5.57 -14.95
C VAL A 242 14.34 -4.43 -14.92
N GLU A 243 15.00 -4.19 -16.04
CA GLU A 243 16.00 -3.14 -16.20
C GLU A 243 15.68 -2.15 -17.34
N MET A 244 16.35 -1.00 -17.34
CA MET A 244 16.19 0.04 -18.37
C MET A 244 16.71 -0.40 -19.76
N PHE A 245 17.54 -1.45 -19.83
CA PHE A 245 18.17 -1.90 -21.06
C PHE A 245 17.50 -3.18 -21.57
N VAL A 246 16.93 -3.09 -22.78
CA VAL A 246 16.30 -4.23 -23.47
C VAL A 246 17.29 -5.39 -23.59
N GLY A 247 16.84 -6.59 -23.21
CA GLY A 247 17.61 -7.83 -23.33
C GLY A 247 18.54 -8.16 -22.16
N VAL A 248 18.75 -7.26 -21.19
CA VAL A 248 19.55 -7.55 -20.00
C VAL A 248 18.84 -8.56 -19.09
N GLY A 249 17.54 -8.39 -18.84
CA GLY A 249 16.72 -9.34 -18.08
C GLY A 249 16.77 -10.75 -18.67
N ALA A 250 16.55 -10.87 -19.99
CA ALA A 250 16.64 -12.15 -20.70
C ALA A 250 18.03 -12.81 -20.57
N SER A 251 19.13 -12.05 -20.64
CA SER A 251 20.47 -12.62 -20.43
C SER A 251 20.65 -13.17 -19.01
N ARG A 252 20.14 -12.46 -17.98
CA ARG A 252 20.21 -12.91 -16.58
C ARG A 252 19.45 -14.20 -16.36
N VAL A 253 18.27 -14.35 -16.99
CA VAL A 253 17.50 -15.60 -16.95
C VAL A 253 18.32 -16.75 -17.52
N ARG A 254 18.98 -16.57 -18.67
CA ARG A 254 19.84 -17.64 -19.23
C ARG A 254 21.00 -18.00 -18.30
N ASP A 255 21.73 -17.00 -17.81
CA ASP A 255 22.88 -17.19 -16.93
C ASP A 255 22.49 -17.91 -15.62
N LEU A 256 21.33 -17.56 -15.04
CA LEU A 256 20.77 -18.20 -13.85
C LEU A 256 20.50 -19.69 -14.09
N PHE A 257 19.85 -20.01 -15.22
CA PHE A 257 19.49 -21.39 -15.54
C PHE A 257 20.71 -22.22 -15.94
N GLU A 258 21.70 -21.65 -16.64
CA GLU A 258 22.96 -22.33 -16.95
C GLU A 258 23.73 -22.69 -15.67
N GLN A 259 23.82 -21.77 -14.70
CA GLN A 259 24.45 -22.03 -13.41
C GLN A 259 23.71 -23.09 -12.58
N ALA A 260 22.38 -23.04 -12.57
CA ALA A 260 21.57 -24.04 -11.87
C ALA A 260 21.74 -25.44 -12.50
N LYS A 261 21.73 -25.54 -13.83
CA LYS A 261 21.97 -26.79 -14.58
C LYS A 261 23.35 -27.37 -14.28
N ALA A 262 24.38 -26.52 -14.19
CA ALA A 262 25.75 -26.96 -13.88
C ALA A 262 25.92 -27.50 -12.44
N ASN A 263 25.00 -27.17 -11.52
CA ASN A 263 25.03 -27.57 -10.12
C ASN A 263 23.83 -28.46 -9.73
N ALA A 264 23.18 -29.11 -10.71
CA ALA A 264 22.03 -29.97 -10.45
C ALA A 264 22.41 -31.21 -9.59
N PRO A 265 21.53 -31.67 -8.69
CA PRO A 265 20.19 -31.14 -8.41
C PRO A 265 20.22 -29.82 -7.63
N ALA A 266 19.36 -28.86 -8.01
CA ALA A 266 19.34 -27.51 -7.44
C ALA A 266 17.94 -26.88 -7.48
N ILE A 267 17.71 -25.91 -6.61
CA ILE A 267 16.47 -25.11 -6.60
C ILE A 267 16.77 -23.69 -7.08
N VAL A 268 15.95 -23.21 -8.02
CA VAL A 268 15.92 -21.81 -8.43
C VAL A 268 14.66 -21.18 -7.83
N PHE A 269 14.84 -20.16 -7.00
CA PHE A 269 13.75 -19.40 -6.37
C PHE A 269 13.64 -18.01 -6.96
N VAL A 270 12.45 -17.67 -7.45
CA VAL A 270 12.11 -16.33 -7.96
C VAL A 270 11.03 -15.72 -7.06
N ASP A 271 11.41 -14.74 -6.25
CA ASP A 271 10.44 -13.96 -5.46
C ASP A 271 9.76 -12.92 -6.34
N GLU A 272 8.57 -12.44 -5.98
CA GLU A 272 7.84 -11.39 -6.73
C GLU A 272 7.80 -11.64 -8.25
N ILE A 273 7.46 -12.89 -8.66
CA ILE A 273 7.42 -13.27 -10.08
C ILE A 273 6.45 -12.41 -10.89
N ASP A 274 5.47 -11.77 -10.24
CA ASP A 274 4.53 -10.83 -10.82
C ASP A 274 5.18 -9.56 -11.38
N ALA A 275 6.42 -9.24 -11.01
CA ALA A 275 7.17 -8.15 -11.63
C ALA A 275 7.48 -8.40 -13.12
N VAL A 276 7.76 -9.65 -13.49
CA VAL A 276 8.06 -10.08 -14.88
C VAL A 276 6.92 -10.84 -15.54
N GLY A 277 6.13 -11.55 -14.73
CA GLY A 277 5.07 -12.45 -15.18
C GLY A 277 3.72 -11.78 -15.35
N ARG A 278 3.63 -10.45 -15.32
CA ARG A 278 2.35 -9.74 -15.41
C ARG A 278 1.73 -9.85 -16.79
N HIS A 279 0.42 -10.04 -16.83
CA HIS A 279 -0.37 -10.01 -18.05
C HIS A 279 -0.20 -8.71 -18.87
N ARG A 280 -0.32 -8.84 -20.19
CA ARG A 280 -0.33 -7.73 -21.15
C ARG A 280 -1.43 -6.73 -20.82
N GLY A 281 -1.04 -5.52 -20.42
CA GLY A 281 -1.92 -4.36 -20.36
C GLY A 281 -1.62 -3.44 -21.54
N ALA A 282 -2.64 -2.77 -22.09
CA ALA A 282 -2.57 -1.81 -23.18
C ALA A 282 -1.83 -0.49 -22.78
N GLY A 283 -0.62 -0.60 -22.24
CA GLY A 283 0.24 0.52 -21.93
C GLY A 283 1.01 0.93 -23.19
N MET A 284 0.58 2.01 -23.85
CA MET A 284 1.39 2.71 -24.85
C MET A 284 2.65 3.28 -24.18
N GLY A 285 3.75 2.51 -24.14
CA GLY A 285 5.04 2.98 -23.62
C GLY A 285 6.08 1.85 -23.61
N GLY A 286 7.26 2.11 -24.19
CA GLY A 286 8.33 1.13 -24.48
C GLY A 286 9.00 0.39 -23.31
N GLY A 287 8.38 0.33 -22.14
CA GLY A 287 8.76 -0.57 -21.03
C GLY A 287 8.02 -1.92 -21.07
N HIS A 288 7.24 -2.20 -22.11
CA HIS A 288 6.60 -3.51 -22.29
C HIS A 288 7.57 -4.54 -22.88
N ASP A 289 8.38 -4.12 -23.86
CA ASP A 289 9.22 -5.00 -24.67
C ASP A 289 10.28 -5.76 -23.84
N GLU A 290 10.86 -5.13 -22.82
CA GLU A 290 11.89 -5.73 -21.97
C GLU A 290 11.31 -6.81 -21.04
N ARG A 291 10.16 -6.53 -20.42
CA ARG A 291 9.46 -7.49 -19.57
C ARG A 291 8.96 -8.68 -20.38
N GLU A 292 8.37 -8.43 -21.55
CA GLU A 292 7.92 -9.50 -22.44
C GLU A 292 9.09 -10.37 -22.92
N GLN A 293 10.22 -9.77 -23.29
CA GLN A 293 11.39 -10.52 -23.71
C GLN A 293 11.92 -11.40 -22.57
N THR A 294 11.97 -10.87 -21.36
CA THR A 294 12.47 -11.59 -20.18
C THR A 294 11.51 -12.70 -19.76
N LEU A 295 10.19 -12.45 -19.80
CA LEU A 295 9.16 -13.46 -19.57
C LEU A 295 9.26 -14.59 -20.60
N ASN A 296 9.33 -14.27 -21.90
CA ASN A 296 9.46 -15.28 -22.94
C ASN A 296 10.74 -16.09 -22.79
N GLN A 297 11.85 -15.46 -22.40
CA GLN A 297 13.09 -16.17 -22.11
C GLN A 297 12.95 -17.15 -20.94
N LEU A 298 12.23 -16.75 -19.87
CA LEU A 298 11.92 -17.63 -18.75
C LEU A 298 11.10 -18.84 -19.21
N LEU A 299 10.07 -18.61 -20.04
CA LEU A 299 9.24 -19.67 -20.60
C LEU A 299 10.07 -20.66 -21.45
N VAL A 300 10.97 -20.14 -22.29
CA VAL A 300 11.87 -20.97 -23.11
C VAL A 300 12.81 -21.82 -22.25
N GLU A 301 13.37 -21.25 -21.18
CA GLU A 301 14.23 -22.00 -20.27
C GLU A 301 13.47 -23.08 -19.47
N MET A 302 12.21 -22.80 -19.08
CA MET A 302 11.34 -23.77 -18.41
C MET A 302 10.93 -24.94 -19.33
N ASP A 303 10.52 -24.62 -20.56
CA ASP A 303 10.16 -25.62 -21.56
C ASP A 303 11.40 -26.46 -21.95
N GLY A 304 12.58 -25.83 -21.98
CA GLY A 304 13.88 -26.43 -22.30
C GLY A 304 14.48 -27.37 -21.23
N PHE A 305 13.86 -27.52 -20.05
CA PHE A 305 14.30 -28.51 -19.07
C PHE A 305 14.04 -29.95 -19.55
N ASP A 306 15.09 -30.77 -19.60
CA ASP A 306 14.94 -32.22 -19.61
C ASP A 306 14.44 -32.67 -18.22
N THR A 307 13.44 -33.54 -18.19
CA THR A 307 12.91 -34.21 -16.98
C THR A 307 13.98 -34.88 -16.12
N LYS A 308 15.16 -35.15 -16.69
CA LYS A 308 16.31 -35.76 -16.00
C LYS A 308 17.21 -34.75 -15.26
N GLY A 309 17.10 -33.46 -15.56
CA GLY A 309 18.06 -32.44 -15.15
C GLY A 309 18.03 -32.02 -13.68
N GLY A 310 17.10 -32.52 -12.86
CA GLY A 310 17.09 -32.33 -11.40
C GLY A 310 17.02 -30.88 -10.89
N VAL A 311 16.68 -29.91 -11.75
CA VAL A 311 16.49 -28.51 -11.38
C VAL A 311 15.00 -28.23 -11.23
N ILE A 312 14.61 -27.58 -10.13
CA ILE A 312 13.21 -27.20 -9.85
C ILE A 312 13.13 -25.69 -9.70
N LEU A 313 12.17 -25.08 -10.40
CA LEU A 313 11.86 -23.67 -10.27
C LEU A 313 10.75 -23.49 -9.22
N ILE A 314 11.01 -22.72 -8.18
CA ILE A 314 9.99 -22.29 -7.21
C ILE A 314 9.80 -20.79 -7.39
N ALA A 315 8.57 -20.33 -7.59
CA ALA A 315 8.25 -18.92 -7.66
C ALA A 315 7.30 -18.52 -6.54
N ALA A 316 7.41 -17.28 -6.05
CA ALA A 316 6.48 -16.72 -5.09
C ALA A 316 5.76 -15.50 -5.66
N THR A 317 4.46 -15.39 -5.39
CA THR A 317 3.65 -14.21 -5.72
C THR A 317 2.68 -13.88 -4.59
N ASN A 318 2.36 -12.60 -4.42
CA ASN A 318 1.23 -12.17 -3.59
C ASN A 318 -0.05 -11.99 -4.42
N ARG A 319 0.07 -12.07 -5.75
CA ARG A 319 -0.96 -11.70 -6.72
C ARG A 319 -1.01 -12.71 -7.87
N PRO A 320 -1.59 -13.90 -7.65
CA PRO A 320 -1.70 -14.91 -8.70
C PRO A 320 -2.63 -14.46 -9.84
N ASP A 321 -3.57 -13.55 -9.56
CA ASP A 321 -4.58 -13.00 -10.47
C ASP A 321 -3.99 -12.21 -11.66
N ILE A 322 -2.88 -11.51 -11.46
CA ILE A 322 -2.26 -10.68 -12.52
C ILE A 322 -1.23 -11.42 -13.36
N LEU A 323 -0.95 -12.68 -13.05
CA LEU A 323 0.06 -13.46 -13.76
C LEU A 323 -0.43 -13.88 -15.14
N ASP A 324 0.50 -13.95 -16.10
CA ASP A 324 0.25 -14.48 -17.43
C ASP A 324 -0.09 -15.99 -17.33
N PRO A 325 -1.27 -16.44 -17.80
CA PRO A 325 -1.71 -17.82 -17.82
C PRO A 325 -0.74 -18.73 -18.57
N ALA A 326 0.09 -18.18 -19.46
CA ALA A 326 1.18 -18.92 -20.08
C ALA A 326 2.12 -19.53 -19.02
N LEU A 327 2.39 -18.85 -17.91
CA LEU A 327 3.20 -19.39 -16.81
C LEU A 327 2.53 -20.56 -16.07
N LEU A 328 1.19 -20.57 -16.04
CA LEU A 328 0.38 -21.55 -15.31
C LEU A 328 0.00 -22.79 -16.16
N ARG A 329 0.47 -22.87 -17.41
CA ARG A 329 0.19 -24.01 -18.29
C ARG A 329 1.00 -25.25 -17.87
N PRO A 330 0.46 -26.47 -18.09
CA PRO A 330 1.20 -27.70 -17.87
C PRO A 330 2.57 -27.74 -18.58
N GLY A 331 3.60 -28.22 -17.90
CA GLY A 331 5.01 -28.13 -18.26
C GLY A 331 5.76 -26.92 -17.67
N ARG A 332 5.10 -26.05 -16.91
CA ARG A 332 5.66 -24.82 -16.33
C ARG A 332 5.42 -24.77 -14.83
N PHE A 333 4.59 -23.86 -14.31
CA PHE A 333 4.15 -23.90 -12.92
C PHE A 333 2.97 -24.87 -12.76
N ASP A 334 3.30 -26.15 -12.79
CA ASP A 334 2.34 -27.26 -12.77
C ASP A 334 1.71 -27.44 -11.39
N ARG A 335 2.47 -27.12 -10.35
CA ARG A 335 2.02 -27.14 -8.96
C ARG A 335 1.80 -25.72 -8.47
N GLN A 336 0.61 -25.46 -7.97
CA GLN A 336 0.24 -24.21 -7.33
C GLN A 336 -0.12 -24.54 -5.90
N ILE A 337 0.66 -23.99 -4.95
CA ILE A 337 0.49 -24.27 -3.53
C ILE A 337 0.08 -22.96 -2.85
N PRO A 338 -1.15 -22.87 -2.31
CA PRO A 338 -1.56 -21.73 -1.51
C PRO A 338 -0.76 -21.72 -0.20
N VAL A 339 -0.31 -20.55 0.22
CA VAL A 339 0.35 -20.29 1.50
C VAL A 339 -0.44 -19.19 2.20
N ASP A 340 -1.50 -19.62 2.87
CA ASP A 340 -2.47 -18.76 3.52
C ASP A 340 -1.93 -18.17 4.83
N ALA A 341 -2.69 -17.23 5.40
CA ALA A 341 -2.40 -16.73 6.73
C ALA A 341 -2.65 -17.83 7.78
N PRO A 342 -1.81 -17.92 8.82
CA PRO A 342 -1.91 -18.98 9.82
C PRO A 342 -3.19 -18.88 10.65
N ASP A 343 -3.76 -20.04 10.96
CA ASP A 343 -4.85 -20.20 11.93
C ASP A 343 -4.36 -20.01 13.37
N MET A 344 -5.25 -20.12 14.35
CA MET A 344 -4.91 -19.96 15.77
C MET A 344 -3.74 -20.85 16.23
N GLU A 345 -3.74 -22.14 15.86
CA GLU A 345 -2.70 -23.08 16.27
C GLU A 345 -1.39 -22.84 15.49
N GLY A 346 -1.47 -22.46 14.22
CA GLY A 346 -0.35 -22.02 13.40
C GLY A 346 0.32 -20.77 13.99
N ARG A 347 -0.46 -19.76 14.38
CA ARG A 347 0.06 -18.55 15.05
C ARG A 347 0.80 -18.88 16.34
N LYS A 348 0.23 -19.78 17.15
CA LYS A 348 0.85 -20.29 18.37
C LYS A 348 2.19 -20.99 18.09
N ALA A 349 2.23 -21.83 17.06
CA ALA A 349 3.45 -22.53 16.66
C ALA A 349 4.53 -21.55 16.15
N ILE A 350 4.14 -20.58 15.32
CA ILE A 350 5.03 -19.52 14.82
C ILE A 350 5.60 -18.68 15.98
N LEU A 351 4.76 -18.27 16.94
CA LEU A 351 5.22 -17.53 18.13
C LEU A 351 6.24 -18.33 18.92
N ARG A 352 6.05 -19.65 19.08
CA ARG A 352 7.02 -20.53 19.75
C ARG A 352 8.34 -20.62 19.01
N VAL A 353 8.31 -20.68 17.67
CA VAL A 353 9.54 -20.68 16.85
C VAL A 353 10.31 -19.37 17.06
N HIS A 354 9.64 -18.22 16.98
CA HIS A 354 10.28 -16.92 17.16
C HIS A 354 10.63 -16.57 18.62
N ALA A 355 10.04 -17.25 19.59
CA ALA A 355 10.40 -17.15 20.99
C ALA A 355 11.71 -17.87 21.33
N LYS A 356 12.13 -18.86 20.54
CA LYS A 356 13.39 -19.59 20.79
C LYS A 356 14.58 -18.62 20.81
N GLY A 357 15.37 -18.69 21.89
CA GLY A 357 16.58 -17.88 22.06
C GLY A 357 16.36 -16.48 22.64
N LYS A 358 15.11 -16.10 22.98
CA LYS A 358 14.82 -14.82 23.67
C LYS A 358 14.45 -15.04 25.15
N PRO A 359 14.84 -14.12 26.06
CA PRO A 359 14.50 -14.24 27.47
C PRO A 359 13.06 -13.78 27.72
N PHE A 360 12.18 -14.67 28.19
CA PHE A 360 10.82 -14.37 28.64
C PHE A 360 10.71 -14.57 30.15
N THR A 361 9.77 -13.86 30.79
CA THR A 361 9.38 -14.16 32.17
C THR A 361 8.49 -15.42 32.22
N PRO A 362 8.47 -16.19 33.32
CA PRO A 362 7.73 -17.46 33.40
C PRO A 362 6.21 -17.35 33.26
N ASP A 363 5.67 -16.15 33.47
CA ASP A 363 4.24 -15.80 33.41
C ASP A 363 3.75 -15.46 32.00
N VAL A 364 4.62 -15.46 30.99
CA VAL A 364 4.24 -15.11 29.62
C VAL A 364 3.32 -16.15 29.00
N ASP A 365 2.14 -15.71 28.57
CA ASP A 365 1.16 -16.55 27.86
C ASP A 365 1.15 -16.24 26.36
N LEU A 366 1.90 -17.02 25.58
CA LEU A 366 1.91 -16.92 24.12
C LEU A 366 0.57 -17.34 23.49
N ASP A 367 -0.25 -18.12 24.18
CA ASP A 367 -1.56 -18.56 23.69
C ASP A 367 -2.53 -17.37 23.70
N SER A 368 -2.44 -16.51 24.73
CA SER A 368 -3.13 -15.22 24.77
C SER A 368 -2.71 -14.31 23.61
N VAL A 369 -1.41 -14.25 23.29
CA VAL A 369 -0.91 -13.45 22.15
C VAL A 369 -1.50 -13.98 20.83
N ALA A 370 -1.50 -15.28 20.58
CA ALA A 370 -2.09 -15.87 19.37
C ALA A 370 -3.58 -15.53 19.20
N ARG A 371 -4.34 -15.50 20.31
CA ARG A 371 -5.76 -15.09 20.34
C ARG A 371 -5.96 -13.61 20.02
N ARG A 372 -4.98 -12.77 20.34
CA ARG A 372 -5.02 -11.31 20.14
C ARG A 372 -4.50 -10.84 18.80
N THR A 373 -3.98 -11.76 17.99
CA THR A 373 -3.42 -11.46 16.68
C THR A 373 -4.17 -12.19 15.55
N PRO A 374 -5.52 -12.15 15.49
CA PRO A 374 -6.24 -12.76 14.38
C PRO A 374 -5.87 -12.08 13.05
N GLY A 375 -5.67 -12.88 12.01
CA GLY A 375 -5.28 -12.39 10.68
C GLY A 375 -3.81 -11.95 10.53
N PHE A 376 -3.00 -12.05 11.58
CA PHE A 376 -1.57 -11.73 11.48
C PHE A 376 -0.83 -12.77 10.65
N SER A 377 0.05 -12.30 9.76
CA SER A 377 0.98 -13.17 9.04
C SER A 377 2.13 -13.65 9.94
N GLY A 378 2.86 -14.67 9.50
CA GLY A 378 4.05 -15.13 10.22
C GLY A 378 5.10 -14.03 10.42
N ALA A 379 5.26 -13.14 9.43
CA ALA A 379 6.13 -11.98 9.54
C ALA A 379 5.64 -10.96 10.58
N ASP A 380 4.33 -10.75 10.70
CA ASP A 380 3.76 -9.84 11.71
C ASP A 380 4.00 -10.39 13.12
N LEU A 381 3.83 -11.70 13.32
CA LEU A 381 4.12 -12.36 14.60
C LEU A 381 5.61 -12.30 14.96
N ALA A 382 6.49 -12.50 13.97
CA ALA A 382 7.93 -12.32 14.17
C ALA A 382 8.26 -10.89 14.59
N ASN A 383 7.56 -9.91 14.00
CA ASN A 383 7.70 -8.50 14.32
C ASN A 383 7.18 -8.17 15.73
N VAL A 384 6.05 -8.73 16.17
CA VAL A 384 5.54 -8.59 17.56
C VAL A 384 6.59 -9.08 18.58
N ILE A 385 7.17 -10.27 18.34
CA ILE A 385 8.21 -10.82 19.21
C ILE A 385 9.52 -10.01 19.14
N ASN A 386 9.79 -9.33 18.03
CA ASN A 386 10.94 -8.43 17.91
C ASN A 386 10.72 -7.10 18.62
N GLU A 387 9.57 -6.47 18.42
CA GLU A 387 9.20 -5.20 19.06
C GLU A 387 9.07 -5.35 20.58
N SER A 388 8.53 -6.46 21.08
CA SER A 388 8.51 -6.73 22.53
C SER A 388 9.91 -6.82 23.13
N ALA A 389 10.87 -7.43 22.44
CA ALA A 389 12.28 -7.44 22.84
C ALA A 389 12.90 -6.02 22.84
N LEU A 390 12.64 -5.23 21.79
CA LEU A 390 13.12 -3.84 21.70
C LEU A 390 12.51 -2.94 22.79
N LEU A 391 11.22 -3.11 23.11
CA LEU A 391 10.54 -2.39 24.18
C LEU A 391 11.09 -2.77 25.55
N THR A 392 11.34 -4.06 25.77
CA THR A 392 11.95 -4.58 26.99
C THR A 392 13.36 -3.99 27.17
N ALA A 393 14.17 -3.98 26.11
CA ALA A 393 15.49 -3.36 26.12
C ALA A 393 15.42 -1.84 26.38
N ARG A 394 14.45 -1.13 25.81
CA ARG A 394 14.23 0.31 26.04
C ARG A 394 13.84 0.63 27.48
N LYS A 395 13.18 -0.30 28.18
CA LYS A 395 12.83 -0.20 29.60
C LYS A 395 13.97 -0.67 30.53
N ASP A 396 15.15 -0.98 29.99
CA ASP A 396 16.28 -1.57 30.71
C ASP A 396 15.92 -2.87 31.47
N GLN A 397 14.95 -3.62 30.95
CA GLN A 397 14.51 -4.90 31.50
C GLN A 397 15.29 -6.07 30.88
N ARG A 398 15.46 -7.16 31.64
CA ARG A 398 16.26 -8.33 31.22
C ARG A 398 15.46 -9.44 30.52
N ALA A 399 14.13 -9.43 30.67
CA ALA A 399 13.25 -10.46 30.13
C ALA A 399 11.93 -9.83 29.66
N ILE A 400 11.38 -10.39 28.58
CA ILE A 400 10.13 -9.95 27.96
C ILE A 400 8.97 -10.36 28.85
N THR A 401 8.12 -9.39 29.18
CA THR A 401 6.91 -9.53 30.01
C THR A 401 5.64 -9.51 29.16
N ASN A 402 4.50 -9.93 29.73
CA ASN A 402 3.20 -9.80 29.07
C ASN A 402 2.91 -8.35 28.66
N ASP A 403 3.15 -7.36 29.52
CA ASP A 403 2.95 -5.93 29.21
C ASP A 403 3.73 -5.47 27.96
N SER A 404 4.97 -5.94 27.79
CA SER A 404 5.79 -5.62 26.62
C SER A 404 5.27 -6.32 25.36
N LEU A 405 4.68 -7.51 25.48
CA LEU A 405 3.98 -8.19 24.38
C LEU A 405 2.70 -7.45 24.01
N GLU A 406 1.89 -7.06 24.98
CA GLU A 406 0.66 -6.30 24.74
C GLU A 406 0.94 -5.00 23.99
N GLU A 407 1.90 -4.22 24.48
CA GLU A 407 2.30 -2.96 23.85
C GLU A 407 2.87 -3.19 22.44
N SER A 408 3.55 -4.32 22.20
CA SER A 408 4.05 -4.66 20.88
C SER A 408 2.94 -5.00 19.88
N ILE A 409 1.89 -5.70 20.32
CA ILE A 409 0.70 -5.98 19.49
C ILE A 409 0.03 -4.66 19.13
N ASP A 410 -0.26 -3.81 20.12
CA ASP A 410 -0.86 -2.49 19.91
C ASP A 410 -0.04 -1.65 18.94
N ARG A 411 1.29 -1.74 19.01
CA ARG A 411 2.21 -0.99 18.15
C ARG A 411 2.26 -1.52 16.71
N VAL A 412 2.12 -2.84 16.51
CA VAL A 412 2.04 -3.43 15.17
C VAL A 412 0.70 -3.07 14.50
N ILE A 413 -0.40 -3.07 15.26
CA ILE A 413 -1.75 -2.74 14.75
C ILE A 413 -1.92 -1.24 14.49
N ALA A 414 -1.67 -0.41 15.51
CA ALA A 414 -2.06 1.00 15.52
C ALA A 414 -0.87 1.97 15.43
N GLY A 415 0.36 1.45 15.43
CA GLY A 415 1.59 2.25 15.46
C GLY A 415 1.99 2.71 16.87
N PRO A 416 3.12 3.42 16.99
CA PRO A 416 3.63 3.86 18.28
C PRO A 416 2.70 4.89 18.94
N GLN A 417 2.64 4.83 20.28
CA GLN A 417 1.91 5.80 21.10
C GLN A 417 2.48 7.21 20.93
N ARG A 418 1.61 8.20 20.69
CA ARG A 418 2.02 9.61 20.55
C ARG A 418 1.97 10.35 21.89
N ARG A 419 3.06 10.30 22.64
CA ARG A 419 3.18 10.98 23.94
C ARG A 419 3.20 12.51 23.86
N THR A 420 3.57 13.09 22.71
CA THR A 420 3.72 14.54 22.54
C THR A 420 2.43 15.27 22.17
N ARG A 421 1.38 14.57 21.75
CA ARG A 421 0.09 15.19 21.43
C ARG A 421 -0.71 15.35 22.72
N VAL A 422 -0.62 16.53 23.32
CA VAL A 422 -1.47 16.91 24.45
C VAL A 422 -2.86 17.20 23.91
N MET A 423 -3.82 16.32 24.20
CA MET A 423 -5.24 16.55 23.92
C MET A 423 -5.83 17.44 25.01
N SER A 424 -6.73 18.34 24.63
CA SER A 424 -7.50 19.10 25.62
C SER A 424 -8.42 18.16 26.41
N ASP A 425 -8.81 18.56 27.62
CA ASP A 425 -9.72 17.76 28.45
C ASP A 425 -11.07 17.53 27.75
N GLN A 426 -11.52 18.49 26.95
CA GLN A 426 -12.73 18.38 26.14
C GLN A 426 -12.57 17.33 25.03
N GLU A 427 -11.47 17.36 24.28
CA GLU A 427 -11.18 16.35 23.23
C GLU A 427 -11.00 14.95 23.82
N LYS A 428 -10.34 14.85 24.99
CA LYS A 428 -10.23 13.58 25.74
C LYS A 428 -11.60 13.06 26.13
N LYS A 429 -12.48 13.93 26.63
CA LYS A 429 -13.85 13.57 27.01
C LYS A 429 -14.66 13.10 25.81
N ILE A 430 -14.61 13.82 24.68
CA ILE A 430 -15.28 13.40 23.44
C ILE A 430 -14.77 12.02 23.00
N THR A 431 -13.45 11.83 23.00
CA THR A 431 -12.84 10.53 22.65
C THR A 431 -13.26 9.43 23.63
N ALA A 432 -13.36 9.72 24.93
CA ALA A 432 -13.83 8.75 25.91
C ALA A 432 -15.29 8.33 25.68
N TYR A 433 -16.17 9.27 25.32
CA TYR A 433 -17.56 8.94 24.94
C TYR A 433 -17.61 8.14 23.63
N HIS A 434 -16.77 8.48 22.66
CA HIS A 434 -16.67 7.76 21.39
C HIS A 434 -16.26 6.29 21.61
N GLU A 435 -15.14 6.07 22.32
CA GLU A 435 -14.66 4.71 22.63
C GLU A 435 -15.59 3.96 23.59
N GLY A 436 -16.14 4.66 24.58
CA GLY A 436 -17.15 4.10 25.47
C GLY A 436 -18.41 3.66 24.73
N GLY A 437 -18.80 4.39 23.67
CA GLY A 437 -19.90 4.06 22.78
C GLY A 437 -19.68 2.75 22.04
N HIS A 438 -18.52 2.60 21.38
CA HIS A 438 -18.12 1.34 20.75
C HIS A 438 -18.13 0.17 21.74
N ALA A 439 -17.54 0.37 22.92
CA ALA A 439 -17.41 -0.67 23.92
C ALA A 439 -18.75 -1.13 24.50
N LEU A 440 -19.65 -0.17 24.82
CA LEU A 440 -20.96 -0.47 25.38
C LEU A 440 -21.87 -1.15 24.36
N VAL A 441 -21.87 -0.68 23.11
CA VAL A 441 -22.65 -1.29 22.03
C VAL A 441 -22.15 -2.72 21.76
N ALA A 442 -20.83 -2.94 21.64
CA ALA A 442 -20.29 -4.29 21.51
C ALA A 442 -20.66 -5.21 22.68
N TRP A 443 -20.75 -4.68 23.90
CA TRP A 443 -21.11 -5.48 25.07
C TRP A 443 -22.59 -5.90 25.08
N ALA A 444 -23.48 -5.02 24.62
CA ALA A 444 -24.92 -5.26 24.58
C ALA A 444 -25.37 -6.13 23.39
N LEU A 445 -24.58 -6.21 22.32
CA LEU A 445 -24.93 -6.99 21.14
C LEU A 445 -24.72 -8.50 21.34
N PRO A 446 -25.60 -9.36 20.80
CA PRO A 446 -25.53 -10.79 21.00
C PRO A 446 -24.32 -11.43 20.31
N HIS A 447 -24.06 -11.04 19.05
CA HIS A 447 -23.06 -11.68 18.19
C HIS A 447 -21.75 -10.89 18.06
N ALA A 448 -21.65 -9.74 18.72
CA ALA A 448 -20.42 -8.97 18.78
C ALA A 448 -19.32 -9.75 19.50
N ALA A 449 -18.09 -9.60 19.01
CA ALA A 449 -16.91 -10.16 19.66
C ALA A 449 -16.69 -9.49 21.04
N PRO A 450 -16.24 -10.25 22.06
CA PRO A 450 -15.99 -9.70 23.39
C PRO A 450 -15.02 -8.51 23.38
N VAL A 451 -15.33 -7.49 24.18
CA VAL A 451 -14.46 -6.33 24.39
C VAL A 451 -13.24 -6.73 25.22
N HIS A 452 -12.06 -6.58 24.62
CA HIS A 452 -10.81 -6.92 25.28
C HIS A 452 -10.20 -5.72 26.02
N LYS A 453 -10.16 -4.58 25.33
CA LYS A 453 -9.49 -3.37 25.81
C LYS A 453 -10.13 -2.13 25.22
N VAL A 454 -10.28 -1.08 26.03
CA VAL A 454 -10.76 0.24 25.59
C VAL A 454 -9.72 1.26 26.01
N THR A 455 -9.25 2.12 25.11
CA THR A 455 -8.26 3.15 25.46
C THR A 455 -8.47 4.46 24.73
N ILE A 456 -8.27 5.57 25.44
CA ILE A 456 -8.30 6.93 24.90
C ILE A 456 -6.90 7.47 24.56
N LEU A 457 -5.90 6.58 24.57
CA LEU A 457 -4.53 6.92 24.26
C LEU A 457 -4.31 6.97 22.75
N SER A 458 -3.88 8.12 22.24
CA SER A 458 -3.62 8.33 20.82
C SER A 458 -2.49 7.44 20.29
N ARG A 459 -2.78 6.69 19.21
CA ARG A 459 -1.81 5.86 18.47
C ARG A 459 -1.91 6.13 16.97
N GLY A 460 -0.76 6.28 16.31
CA GLY A 460 -0.72 6.49 14.86
C GLY A 460 -1.61 7.65 14.40
N ARG A 461 -2.70 7.32 13.70
CA ARG A 461 -3.72 8.28 13.22
C ARG A 461 -4.99 8.33 14.08
N SER A 462 -5.23 7.37 14.99
CA SER A 462 -6.44 7.34 15.83
C SER A 462 -6.22 8.05 17.17
N LEU A 463 -7.32 8.59 17.73
CA LEU A 463 -7.35 9.31 19.00
C LEU A 463 -7.52 8.35 20.20
N GLY A 464 -8.31 7.30 20.02
CA GLY A 464 -8.48 6.14 20.90
C GLY A 464 -8.75 4.89 20.05
N HIS A 465 -8.94 3.74 20.71
CA HIS A 465 -9.52 2.57 20.06
C HIS A 465 -10.14 1.60 21.06
N THR A 466 -11.14 0.87 20.58
CA THR A 466 -11.79 -0.26 21.25
C THR A 466 -11.39 -1.55 20.54
N LEU A 467 -10.75 -2.46 21.27
CA LEU A 467 -10.31 -3.74 20.75
C LEU A 467 -11.33 -4.82 21.08
N VAL A 468 -12.04 -5.31 20.08
CA VAL A 468 -12.92 -6.48 20.14
C VAL A 468 -12.21 -7.67 19.51
N LEU A 469 -12.18 -8.82 20.20
CA LEU A 469 -11.45 -10.00 19.76
C LEU A 469 -12.38 -11.23 19.69
N PRO A 470 -12.49 -11.89 18.52
CA PRO A 470 -13.20 -13.16 18.41
C PRO A 470 -12.58 -14.22 19.30
N THR A 471 -13.41 -15.11 19.87
CA THR A 471 -12.93 -16.27 20.63
C THR A 471 -12.40 -17.38 19.74
N GLU A 472 -12.90 -17.44 18.50
CA GLU A 472 -12.59 -18.47 17.51
C GLU A 472 -12.42 -17.83 16.13
N ASP A 473 -11.54 -18.39 15.29
CA ASP A 473 -11.36 -17.96 13.91
C ASP A 473 -12.56 -18.46 13.09
N LYS A 474 -13.46 -17.53 12.71
CA LYS A 474 -14.65 -17.83 11.89
C LYS A 474 -14.39 -17.54 10.42
N TYR A 475 -14.71 -18.51 9.56
CA TYR A 475 -14.63 -18.36 8.10
C TYR A 475 -15.89 -17.77 7.45
N THR A 476 -17.03 -17.86 8.13
CA THR A 476 -18.33 -17.39 7.63
C THR A 476 -19.00 -16.51 8.66
N GLN A 477 -19.76 -15.52 8.17
CA GLN A 477 -20.52 -14.58 8.98
C GLN A 477 -21.98 -14.55 8.52
N THR A 478 -22.88 -14.54 9.48
CA THR A 478 -24.32 -14.42 9.26
C THR A 478 -24.73 -12.97 9.04
N ARG A 479 -25.91 -12.75 8.45
CA ARG A 479 -26.47 -11.39 8.28
C ARG A 479 -26.61 -10.66 9.62
N ALA A 480 -27.04 -11.35 10.68
CA ALA A 480 -27.20 -10.77 12.01
C ALA A 480 -25.84 -10.32 12.59
N GLU A 481 -24.81 -11.17 12.47
CA GLU A 481 -23.43 -10.80 12.87
C GLU A 481 -22.90 -9.57 12.14
N MET A 482 -23.17 -9.45 10.84
CA MET A 482 -22.76 -8.26 10.07
C MET A 482 -23.52 -7.00 10.49
N ILE A 483 -24.80 -7.10 10.84
CA ILE A 483 -25.58 -5.97 11.37
C ILE A 483 -25.07 -5.55 12.75
N ASP A 484 -24.78 -6.50 13.63
CA ASP A 484 -24.14 -6.22 14.92
C ASP A 484 -22.78 -5.52 14.71
N THR A 485 -22.02 -5.93 13.68
CA THR A 485 -20.75 -5.28 13.32
C THR A 485 -20.96 -3.85 12.81
N LEU A 486 -22.04 -3.58 12.06
CA LEU A 486 -22.42 -2.23 11.65
C LEU A 486 -22.81 -1.38 12.86
N ALA A 487 -23.61 -1.91 13.79
CA ALA A 487 -24.02 -1.20 15.00
C ALA A 487 -22.82 -0.88 15.88
N TYR A 488 -21.89 -1.83 16.05
CA TYR A 488 -20.60 -1.59 16.69
C TYR A 488 -19.82 -0.46 16.02
N ALA A 489 -19.68 -0.47 14.69
CA ALA A 489 -18.94 0.57 13.95
C ALA A 489 -19.59 1.95 14.09
N LEU A 490 -20.90 2.03 14.27
CA LEU A 490 -21.62 3.30 14.42
C LEU A 490 -21.76 3.74 15.89
N GLY A 491 -21.39 2.89 16.85
CA GLY A 491 -21.53 3.16 18.29
C GLY A 491 -20.82 4.42 18.77
N GLY A 492 -19.58 4.68 18.33
CA GLY A 492 -18.85 5.88 18.71
C GLY A 492 -19.49 7.16 18.18
N ARG A 493 -19.96 7.13 16.92
CA ARG A 493 -20.69 8.24 16.30
C ARG A 493 -22.03 8.52 17.01
N ALA A 494 -22.80 7.48 17.29
CA ALA A 494 -24.08 7.59 17.99
C ALA A 494 -23.90 8.16 19.41
N ALA A 495 -22.82 7.79 20.11
CA ALA A 495 -22.50 8.34 21.42
C ALA A 495 -22.16 9.85 21.36
N GLU A 496 -21.43 10.29 20.34
CA GLU A 496 -21.16 11.72 20.14
C GLU A 496 -22.44 12.52 19.89
N GLU A 497 -23.31 12.03 19.00
CA GLU A 497 -24.57 12.69 18.67
C GLU A 497 -25.54 12.76 19.87
N LEU A 498 -25.61 11.70 20.66
CA LEU A 498 -26.46 11.62 21.85
C LEU A 498 -26.01 12.59 22.96
N VAL A 499 -24.70 12.74 23.15
CA VAL A 499 -24.15 13.47 24.31
C VAL A 499 -23.81 14.91 23.98
N PHE A 500 -23.21 15.17 22.82
CA PHE A 500 -22.69 16.49 22.45
C PHE A 500 -23.56 17.21 21.43
N HIS A 501 -24.49 16.51 20.77
CA HIS A 501 -25.32 17.06 19.68
C HIS A 501 -24.52 17.63 18.49
N GLU A 502 -23.21 17.36 18.46
CA GLU A 502 -22.27 17.84 17.47
C GLU A 502 -21.35 16.68 17.07
N PRO A 503 -21.58 16.07 15.90
CA PRO A 503 -20.73 14.99 15.45
C PRO A 503 -19.34 15.50 15.05
N THR A 504 -18.32 14.71 15.36
CA THR A 504 -16.93 15.06 15.01
C THR A 504 -16.45 14.34 13.75
N THR A 505 -15.27 14.74 13.28
CA THR A 505 -14.56 14.07 12.19
C THR A 505 -13.84 12.78 12.64
N GLY A 506 -13.87 12.46 13.94
CA GLY A 506 -13.24 11.27 14.51
C GLY A 506 -13.82 9.96 13.98
N ALA A 507 -15.13 9.93 13.74
CA ALA A 507 -15.87 8.75 13.24
C ALA A 507 -15.66 8.42 11.75
N GLY A 508 -14.80 9.16 11.02
CA GLY A 508 -14.69 9.03 9.57
C GLY A 508 -14.29 7.61 9.11
N ASN A 509 -13.36 6.97 9.81
CA ASN A 509 -12.91 5.61 9.53
C ASN A 509 -14.00 4.56 9.82
N ASP A 510 -14.81 4.78 10.85
CA ASP A 510 -15.85 3.82 11.25
C ASP A 510 -17.04 3.89 10.29
N ILE A 511 -17.39 5.10 9.82
CA ILE A 511 -18.37 5.30 8.75
C ILE A 511 -17.89 4.66 7.44
N GLU A 512 -16.61 4.81 7.09
CA GLU A 512 -16.04 4.18 5.90
C GLU A 512 -16.16 2.65 5.97
N LYS A 513 -15.76 2.04 7.09
CA LYS A 513 -15.88 0.59 7.32
C LYS A 513 -17.33 0.12 7.29
N ALA A 514 -18.23 0.83 7.97
CA ALA A 514 -19.65 0.51 7.97
C ALA A 514 -20.25 0.57 6.56
N THR A 515 -19.88 1.59 5.77
CA THR A 515 -20.33 1.75 4.39
C THR A 515 -19.81 0.64 3.48
N GLN A 516 -18.53 0.26 3.62
CA GLN A 516 -17.94 -0.84 2.86
C GLN A 516 -18.61 -2.18 3.19
N LEU A 517 -18.86 -2.45 4.48
CA LEU A 517 -19.54 -3.68 4.92
C LEU A 517 -20.99 -3.71 4.42
N ALA A 518 -21.75 -2.62 4.57
CA ALA A 518 -23.12 -2.53 4.08
C ALA A 518 -23.20 -2.71 2.55
N ARG A 519 -22.24 -2.14 1.81
CA ARG A 519 -22.11 -2.37 0.36
C ARG A 519 -21.84 -3.84 0.06
N ALA A 520 -20.89 -4.48 0.74
CA ALA A 520 -20.55 -5.90 0.52
C ALA A 520 -21.74 -6.82 0.85
N MET A 521 -22.47 -6.55 1.93
CA MET A 521 -23.71 -7.26 2.29
C MET A 521 -24.70 -7.27 1.13
N ILE A 522 -24.88 -6.14 0.45
CA ILE A 522 -25.84 -6.00 -0.64
C ILE A 522 -25.29 -6.56 -1.95
N THR A 523 -24.09 -6.14 -2.35
CA THR A 523 -23.59 -6.38 -3.71
C THR A 523 -22.82 -7.68 -3.86
N GLN A 524 -22.15 -8.17 -2.80
CA GLN A 524 -21.31 -9.37 -2.87
C GLN A 524 -22.00 -10.59 -2.26
N TYR A 525 -22.65 -10.40 -1.11
CA TYR A 525 -23.26 -11.50 -0.35
C TYR A 525 -24.75 -11.68 -0.62
N GLY A 526 -25.40 -10.75 -1.34
CA GLY A 526 -26.81 -10.86 -1.70
C GLY A 526 -27.76 -10.88 -0.50
N MET A 527 -27.43 -10.15 0.57
CA MET A 527 -28.17 -10.10 1.84
C MET A 527 -29.29 -9.05 1.87
N SER A 528 -29.62 -8.43 0.73
CA SER A 528 -30.79 -7.57 0.58
C SER A 528 -32.01 -8.39 0.13
N SER A 529 -33.15 -8.18 0.78
CA SER A 529 -34.41 -8.79 0.37
C SER A 529 -34.94 -8.24 -0.94
N LYS A 530 -34.66 -6.96 -1.28
CA LYS A 530 -35.17 -6.35 -2.51
C LYS A 530 -34.37 -6.78 -3.74
N LEU A 531 -33.05 -6.79 -3.62
CA LEU A 531 -32.13 -7.12 -4.72
C LEU A 531 -31.89 -8.65 -4.85
N GLY A 532 -32.12 -9.40 -3.78
CA GLY A 532 -31.99 -10.85 -3.76
C GLY A 532 -30.55 -11.34 -3.76
N ALA A 533 -30.39 -12.66 -3.93
CA ALA A 533 -29.11 -13.35 -3.87
C ALA A 533 -28.36 -13.29 -5.21
N ILE A 534 -28.06 -12.07 -5.69
CA ILE A 534 -27.33 -11.80 -6.93
C ILE A 534 -26.08 -11.00 -6.60
N LYS A 535 -24.95 -11.34 -7.23
CA LYS A 535 -23.73 -10.54 -7.14
C LYS A 535 -23.82 -9.36 -8.10
N TYR A 536 -23.78 -8.14 -7.57
CA TYR A 536 -23.82 -6.90 -8.33
C TYR A 536 -22.42 -6.29 -8.46
N GLY A 537 -22.03 -6.00 -9.71
CA GLY A 537 -20.73 -5.43 -10.06
C GLY A 537 -19.62 -6.46 -10.18
N THR A 538 -18.66 -6.17 -11.05
CA THR A 538 -17.38 -6.89 -11.10
C THR A 538 -16.58 -6.54 -9.84
N SER A 539 -15.97 -7.53 -9.19
CA SER A 539 -15.07 -7.29 -8.06
C SER A 539 -13.94 -6.37 -8.52
N GLY A 540 -14.00 -5.10 -8.14
CA GLY A 540 -13.07 -4.04 -8.52
C GLY A 540 -11.73 -4.11 -7.80
N ASP A 541 -11.07 -5.27 -7.85
CA ASP A 541 -9.72 -5.48 -7.32
C ASP A 541 -8.64 -5.46 -8.42
N GLU A 542 -8.98 -5.05 -9.65
CA GLU A 542 -7.98 -4.75 -10.69
C GLU A 542 -7.42 -3.32 -10.47
N PRO A 543 -6.19 -3.14 -9.95
CA PRO A 543 -5.60 -1.83 -9.69
C PRO A 543 -4.95 -1.28 -10.98
N PHE A 544 -5.58 -1.49 -12.13
CA PHE A 544 -5.08 -1.01 -13.41
C PHE A 544 -5.50 0.44 -13.60
N LEU A 545 -4.53 1.35 -13.39
CA LEU A 545 -4.68 2.81 -13.54
C LEU A 545 -5.24 3.27 -14.91
N GLY A 546 -5.27 2.41 -15.93
CA GLY A 546 -5.86 2.70 -17.24
C GLY A 546 -7.31 2.23 -17.44
N ARG A 547 -7.86 1.42 -16.53
CA ARG A 547 -9.26 0.92 -16.59
C ARG A 547 -10.20 1.70 -15.67
N ASN A 548 -9.67 2.35 -14.64
CA ASN A 548 -10.47 3.07 -13.64
C ASN A 548 -11.16 4.35 -14.16
N MET A 549 -10.83 4.83 -15.37
CA MET A 549 -11.55 5.95 -15.99
C MET A 549 -12.86 5.54 -16.68
N GLY A 550 -13.24 4.26 -16.67
CA GLY A 550 -14.43 3.78 -17.36
C GLY A 550 -14.96 2.43 -16.86
N HIS A 551 -14.99 2.19 -15.54
CA HIS A 551 -15.80 1.10 -15.02
C HIS A 551 -17.28 1.44 -15.23
N GLU A 552 -17.82 0.98 -16.35
CA GLU A 552 -19.25 0.86 -16.55
C GLU A 552 -19.78 -0.11 -15.50
N ARG A 553 -20.77 0.33 -14.72
CA ARG A 553 -21.42 -0.54 -13.73
C ARG A 553 -22.11 -1.66 -14.50
N ASP A 554 -21.91 -2.92 -14.11
CA ASP A 554 -22.58 -4.09 -14.72
C ASP A 554 -24.10 -4.13 -14.45
N TYR A 555 -24.69 -3.03 -13.95
CA TYR A 555 -26.08 -2.89 -13.57
C TYR A 555 -26.59 -1.48 -13.88
N SER A 556 -27.89 -1.37 -14.13
CA SER A 556 -28.54 -0.11 -14.49
C SER A 556 -28.51 0.92 -13.36
N ASP A 557 -28.70 2.19 -13.71
CA ASP A 557 -28.82 3.28 -12.72
C ASP A 557 -30.00 3.07 -11.75
N SER A 558 -31.07 2.41 -12.20
CA SER A 558 -32.19 2.06 -11.32
C SER A 558 -31.77 1.08 -10.23
N VAL A 559 -31.00 0.05 -10.57
CA VAL A 559 -30.44 -0.91 -9.61
C VAL A 559 -29.41 -0.24 -8.71
N ALA A 560 -28.61 0.68 -9.24
CA ALA A 560 -27.67 1.47 -8.43
C ALA A 560 -28.41 2.30 -7.36
N ALA A 561 -29.51 2.97 -7.74
CA ALA A 561 -30.33 3.72 -6.80
C ALA A 561 -30.99 2.81 -5.74
N GLU A 562 -31.41 1.61 -6.11
CA GLU A 562 -31.92 0.60 -5.16
C GLU A 562 -30.84 0.12 -4.19
N ILE A 563 -29.62 -0.14 -4.67
CA ILE A 563 -28.47 -0.51 -3.83
C ILE A 563 -28.17 0.60 -2.82
N ASP A 564 -28.10 1.86 -3.25
CA ASP A 564 -27.81 2.98 -2.36
C ASP A 564 -28.95 3.20 -1.33
N GLY A 565 -30.20 2.98 -1.74
CA GLY A 565 -31.36 3.04 -0.83
C GLY A 565 -31.34 1.94 0.23
N GLU A 566 -31.02 0.70 -0.15
CA GLU A 566 -30.88 -0.43 0.78
C GLU A 566 -29.68 -0.25 1.71
N MET A 567 -28.58 0.31 1.20
CA MET A 567 -27.39 0.60 2.00
C MET A 567 -27.69 1.62 3.09
N ARG A 568 -28.36 2.71 2.74
CA ARG A 568 -28.82 3.71 3.72
C ARG A 568 -29.70 3.06 4.78
N ALA A 569 -30.68 2.25 4.38
CA ALA A 569 -31.58 1.59 5.32
C ALA A 569 -30.85 0.65 6.30
N LEU A 570 -29.83 -0.08 5.84
CA LEU A 570 -29.00 -0.94 6.72
C LEU A 570 -28.18 -0.11 7.72
N VAL A 571 -27.57 0.98 7.25
CA VAL A 571 -26.75 1.86 8.10
C VAL A 571 -27.62 2.59 9.13
N GLU A 572 -28.78 3.11 8.72
CA GLU A 572 -29.75 3.75 9.63
C GLU A 572 -30.26 2.76 10.68
N LEU A 573 -30.64 1.54 10.28
CA LEU A 573 -31.05 0.48 11.22
C LEU A 573 -29.98 0.18 12.27
N ALA A 574 -28.72 0.07 11.85
CA ALA A 574 -27.59 -0.19 12.75
C ALA A 574 -27.28 1.01 13.65
N HIS A 575 -27.45 2.24 13.13
CA HIS A 575 -27.27 3.47 13.89
C HIS A 575 -28.36 3.62 14.97
N ASP A 576 -29.61 3.33 14.64
CA ASP A 576 -30.75 3.37 15.56
C ASP A 576 -30.57 2.33 16.67
N GLU A 577 -30.12 1.12 16.36
CA GLU A 577 -29.81 0.09 17.36
C GLU A 577 -28.73 0.56 18.34
N ALA A 578 -27.64 1.13 17.82
CA ALA A 578 -26.59 1.70 18.65
C ALA A 578 -27.12 2.83 19.53
N TRP A 579 -27.95 3.71 18.97
CA TRP A 579 -28.58 4.81 19.70
C TRP A 579 -29.46 4.32 20.85
N GLU A 580 -30.33 3.33 20.60
CA GLU A 580 -31.21 2.76 21.62
C GLU A 580 -30.43 2.14 22.77
N ILE A 581 -29.37 1.37 22.48
CA ILE A 581 -28.48 0.79 23.50
C ILE A 581 -27.86 1.90 24.36
N LEU A 582 -27.37 2.97 23.73
CA LEU A 582 -26.70 4.07 24.42
C LEU A 582 -27.68 4.89 25.27
N VAL A 583 -28.93 5.04 24.83
CA VAL A 583 -29.99 5.69 25.62
C VAL A 583 -30.39 4.84 26.81
N GLU A 584 -30.60 3.53 26.61
CA GLU A 584 -31.01 2.59 27.65
C GLU A 584 -29.96 2.49 28.76
N TYR A 585 -28.68 2.46 28.39
CA TYR A 585 -27.55 2.29 29.31
C TYR A 585 -26.71 3.56 29.47
N ARG A 586 -27.34 4.74 29.37
CA ARG A 586 -26.62 6.03 29.38
C ARG A 586 -25.77 6.25 30.63
N ASP A 587 -26.25 5.80 31.78
CA ASP A 587 -25.54 5.90 33.04
C ASP A 587 -24.37 4.89 33.16
N VAL A 588 -24.43 3.75 32.45
CA VAL A 588 -23.26 2.87 32.25
C VAL A 588 -22.22 3.56 31.38
N LEU A 589 -22.64 4.18 30.28
CA LEU A 589 -21.74 4.93 29.39
C LEU A 589 -20.98 6.02 30.17
N ASP A 590 -21.69 6.82 30.96
CA ASP A 590 -21.07 7.85 31.79
C ASP A 590 -20.07 7.25 32.80
N SER A 591 -20.38 6.08 33.37
CA SER A 591 -19.47 5.35 34.28
C SER A 591 -18.20 4.86 33.57
N ILE A 592 -18.34 4.31 32.35
CA ILE A 592 -17.21 3.92 31.50
C ILE A 592 -16.32 5.13 31.24
N VAL A 593 -16.91 6.27 30.87
CA VAL A 593 -16.18 7.49 30.55
C VAL A 593 -15.44 8.04 31.76
N LEU A 594 -16.05 8.05 32.95
CA LEU A 594 -15.38 8.51 34.17
C LEU A 594 -14.13 7.67 34.47
N GLU A 595 -14.23 6.34 34.36
CA GLU A 595 -13.07 5.49 34.56
C GLU A 595 -12.03 5.61 33.44
N LEU A 596 -12.44 5.81 32.18
CA LEU A 596 -11.52 6.09 31.07
C LEU A 596 -10.76 7.41 31.28
N MET A 597 -11.40 8.44 31.82
CA MET A 597 -10.76 9.71 32.12
C MET A 597 -9.73 9.59 33.26
N GLU A 598 -9.90 8.64 34.19
CA GLU A 598 -8.98 8.39 35.30
C GLU A 598 -7.83 7.44 34.91
N LYS A 599 -8.14 6.30 34.30
CA LYS A 599 -7.19 5.22 34.00
C LYS A 599 -6.61 5.28 32.58
N GLU A 600 -7.21 6.05 31.68
CA GLU A 600 -6.91 6.14 30.23
C GLU A 600 -7.11 4.83 29.43
N THR A 601 -7.17 3.68 30.10
CA THR A 601 -7.36 2.35 29.53
C THR A 601 -8.17 1.46 30.47
N LEU A 602 -9.16 0.74 29.93
CA LEU A 602 -9.95 -0.26 30.65
C LEU A 602 -9.70 -1.66 30.08
N SER A 603 -9.61 -2.64 30.98
CA SER A 603 -9.47 -4.07 30.65
C SER A 603 -10.83 -4.76 30.52
N THR A 604 -10.86 -6.00 29.99
CA THR A 604 -12.09 -6.84 30.01
C THR A 604 -12.68 -6.98 31.42
N ALA A 605 -11.85 -7.09 32.46
CA ALA A 605 -12.32 -7.23 33.84
C ALA A 605 -12.99 -5.94 34.34
N ASP A 606 -12.46 -4.77 33.98
CA ASP A 606 -13.09 -3.49 34.27
C ASP A 606 -14.42 -3.36 33.54
N MET A 607 -14.45 -3.71 32.24
CA MET A 607 -15.68 -3.69 31.43
C MET A 607 -16.75 -4.61 32.00
N ALA A 608 -16.39 -5.83 32.41
CA ALA A 608 -17.31 -6.79 33.02
C ALA A 608 -17.90 -6.27 34.33
N ARG A 609 -17.11 -5.55 35.15
CA ARG A 609 -17.56 -4.93 36.39
C ARG A 609 -18.52 -3.76 36.12
N ILE A 610 -18.19 -2.88 35.19
CA ILE A 610 -18.98 -1.68 34.88
C ILE A 610 -20.28 -2.05 34.16
N CYS A 611 -20.21 -3.00 33.23
CA CYS A 611 -21.34 -3.44 32.40
C CYS A 611 -22.12 -4.62 33.01
N ALA A 612 -21.97 -4.90 34.30
CA ALA A 612 -22.58 -6.06 34.95
C ALA A 612 -24.12 -6.12 34.82
N ARG A 613 -24.78 -4.98 34.65
CA ARG A 613 -26.24 -4.87 34.45
C ARG A 613 -26.69 -4.83 32.98
N VAL A 614 -25.75 -4.81 32.04
CA VAL A 614 -26.05 -4.73 30.60
C VAL A 614 -26.48 -6.11 30.13
N VAL A 615 -27.71 -6.21 29.64
CA VAL A 615 -28.26 -7.47 29.13
C VAL A 615 -28.04 -7.54 27.62
N LYS A 616 -27.61 -8.70 27.13
CA LYS A 616 -27.48 -8.93 25.69
C LYS A 616 -28.84 -8.85 25.01
N ARG A 617 -28.95 -8.01 23.98
CA ARG A 617 -30.16 -7.83 23.19
C ARG A 617 -30.44 -9.05 22.29
N PRO A 618 -31.71 -9.27 21.89
CA PRO A 618 -32.03 -10.26 20.87
C PRO A 618 -31.41 -9.86 19.51
N PRO A 619 -31.06 -10.81 18.63
CA PRO A 619 -30.49 -10.52 17.32
C PRO A 619 -31.40 -9.64 16.47
N LEU A 620 -30.85 -8.56 15.91
CA LEU A 620 -31.61 -7.66 15.06
C LEU A 620 -31.79 -8.24 13.65
N ALA A 621 -33.01 -8.11 13.12
CA ALA A 621 -33.38 -8.49 11.76
C ALA A 621 -32.86 -9.88 11.33
N PRO A 622 -33.26 -10.97 12.02
CA PRO A 622 -33.01 -12.32 11.52
C PRO A 622 -33.57 -12.45 10.10
N TYR A 623 -32.94 -13.28 9.28
CA TYR A 623 -33.40 -13.48 7.90
C TYR A 623 -34.78 -14.15 7.90
N ASN A 624 -35.82 -13.35 7.75
CA ASN A 624 -37.22 -13.79 7.82
C ASN A 624 -37.77 -14.30 6.48
N GLY A 625 -36.88 -14.62 5.54
CA GLY A 625 -37.27 -15.08 4.21
C GLY A 625 -37.70 -13.96 3.25
N PHE A 626 -38.06 -14.35 2.02
CA PHE A 626 -38.52 -13.42 0.99
C PHE A 626 -39.67 -14.02 0.18
N GLY A 627 -40.81 -13.31 0.14
CA GLY A 627 -41.99 -13.72 -0.61
C GLY A 627 -42.47 -15.12 -0.20
N LYS A 628 -42.34 -16.09 -1.11
CA LYS A 628 -42.71 -17.49 -0.87
C LYS A 628 -41.66 -18.29 -0.08
N ARG A 629 -40.46 -17.76 0.11
CA ARG A 629 -39.36 -18.44 0.81
C ARG A 629 -39.46 -18.08 2.29
N GLN A 630 -40.11 -18.92 3.09
CA GLN A 630 -40.17 -18.74 4.55
C GLN A 630 -39.18 -19.69 5.23
N PRO A 631 -38.49 -19.27 6.31
CA PRO A 631 -37.63 -20.15 7.08
C PRO A 631 -38.42 -21.34 7.66
N SER A 632 -37.78 -22.52 7.71
CA SER A 632 -38.37 -23.67 8.40
C SER A 632 -38.47 -23.40 9.90
N THR A 633 -39.53 -23.89 10.53
CA THR A 633 -39.67 -23.90 12.00
C THR A 633 -38.93 -25.06 12.65
N GLU A 634 -38.47 -26.03 11.86
CA GLU A 634 -37.65 -27.15 12.35
C GLU A 634 -36.20 -26.70 12.52
N PRO A 635 -35.59 -26.87 13.72
CA PRO A 635 -34.20 -26.52 13.95
C PRO A 635 -33.23 -27.44 13.17
N PRO A 636 -31.96 -27.03 13.02
CA PRO A 636 -30.93 -27.90 12.43
C PRO A 636 -30.84 -29.26 13.13
N VAL A 637 -30.53 -30.30 12.35
CA VAL A 637 -30.35 -31.65 12.90
C VAL A 637 -29.16 -31.66 13.87
N LEU A 638 -29.43 -32.03 15.11
CA LEU A 638 -28.39 -32.19 16.13
C LEU A 638 -27.51 -33.40 15.80
N THR A 639 -26.20 -33.20 15.74
CA THR A 639 -25.21 -34.26 15.62
C THR A 639 -25.18 -35.13 16.89
N PRO A 640 -24.70 -36.38 16.83
CA PRO A 640 -24.57 -37.22 18.03
C PRO A 640 -23.77 -36.54 19.15
N ALA A 641 -22.67 -35.85 18.80
CA ALA A 641 -21.84 -35.12 19.74
C ALA A 641 -22.59 -33.95 20.41
N GLU A 642 -23.41 -33.21 19.66
CA GLU A 642 -24.24 -32.13 20.24
C GLU A 642 -25.35 -32.67 21.14
N LYS A 643 -25.97 -33.80 20.77
CA LYS A 643 -26.95 -34.48 21.63
C LYS A 643 -26.31 -34.93 22.94
N ASP A 644 -25.09 -35.44 22.89
CA ASP A 644 -24.36 -35.87 24.08
C ASP A 644 -23.94 -34.68 24.95
N LYS A 645 -23.51 -33.56 24.35
CA LYS A 645 -23.27 -32.29 25.07
C LYS A 645 -24.55 -31.77 25.72
N LEU A 646 -25.68 -31.74 25.01
CA LEU A 646 -26.96 -31.29 25.55
C LEU A 646 -27.46 -32.20 26.67
N LYS A 647 -27.24 -33.52 26.57
CA LYS A 647 -27.52 -34.45 27.68
C LYS A 647 -26.62 -34.18 28.88
N ALA A 648 -25.32 -33.95 28.66
CA ALA A 648 -24.38 -33.64 29.72
C ALA A 648 -24.72 -32.30 30.40
N GLN A 649 -25.15 -31.30 29.62
CA GLN A 649 -25.57 -30.00 30.12
C GLN A 649 -26.92 -30.10 30.84
N ALA A 650 -27.88 -30.85 30.31
CA ALA A 650 -29.14 -31.14 31.01
C ALA A 650 -28.94 -31.97 32.30
N GLN A 651 -27.89 -32.78 32.39
CA GLN A 651 -27.49 -33.46 33.62
C GLN A 651 -26.83 -32.51 34.62
N ALA A 652 -26.08 -31.51 34.14
CA ALA A 652 -25.48 -30.46 34.97
C ALA A 652 -26.52 -29.46 35.49
N ASP A 653 -27.51 -29.11 34.66
CA ASP A 653 -28.59 -28.17 34.96
C ASP A 653 -29.79 -28.86 35.68
N GLY A 654 -29.76 -30.19 35.80
CA GLY A 654 -30.87 -31.05 36.19
C GLY A 654 -31.03 -31.33 37.67
N ALA A 655 -31.16 -30.28 38.50
CA ALA A 655 -32.05 -30.31 39.66
C ALA A 655 -33.24 -29.38 39.36
N GLN A 656 -34.32 -29.98 38.82
CA GLN A 656 -35.62 -29.41 38.41
C GLN A 656 -35.77 -28.94 36.95
N ALA A 657 -36.16 -29.86 36.07
CA ALA A 657 -37.39 -29.74 35.25
C ALA A 657 -37.63 -31.06 34.48
N SER A 658 -38.81 -31.64 34.67
CA SER A 658 -39.27 -32.86 34.00
C SER A 658 -39.45 -32.66 32.50
N VAL A 659 -38.84 -33.54 31.71
CA VAL A 659 -39.04 -33.66 30.27
C VAL A 659 -40.50 -34.06 29.97
N GLY A 660 -41.30 -33.10 29.52
CA GLY A 660 -42.60 -33.35 28.92
C GLY A 660 -42.43 -33.84 27.49
N GLY A 661 -42.40 -35.16 27.29
CA GLY A 661 -42.44 -35.79 25.97
C GLY A 661 -43.85 -35.73 25.38
N GLY A 662 -44.09 -34.78 24.46
CA GLY A 662 -45.28 -34.77 23.62
C GLY A 662 -45.19 -35.86 22.54
N THR A 663 -45.98 -36.93 22.71
CA THR A 663 -46.25 -37.92 21.65
C THR A 663 -47.26 -37.33 20.67
N PRO A 664 -47.14 -37.52 19.34
CA PRO A 664 -48.12 -37.00 18.40
C PRO A 664 -49.41 -37.82 18.50
N SER A 665 -50.50 -37.20 18.94
CA SER A 665 -51.83 -37.81 18.91
C SER A 665 -52.34 -37.83 17.47
N ASN A 666 -52.43 -39.04 16.92
CA ASN A 666 -53.13 -39.37 15.70
C ASN A 666 -54.64 -39.24 15.97
N ASN A 667 -55.29 -38.20 15.46
CA ASN A 667 -56.75 -38.14 15.38
C ASN A 667 -57.15 -37.97 13.92
N SER A 668 -57.47 -39.11 13.32
CA SER A 668 -58.44 -39.21 12.25
C SER A 668 -59.82 -39.22 12.90
N ASP A 669 -60.65 -38.26 12.52
CA ASP A 669 -62.10 -38.47 12.36
C ASP A 669 -62.69 -37.24 11.67
N GLY A 670 -63.34 -37.49 10.54
CA GLY A 670 -64.09 -36.48 9.81
C GLY A 670 -65.45 -36.23 10.42
N THR A 671 -66.07 -35.10 10.09
CA THR A 671 -67.41 -34.99 9.48
C THR A 671 -67.86 -33.52 9.45
N HIS A 672 -68.41 -33.16 8.28
CA HIS A 672 -69.18 -31.96 7.89
C HIS A 672 -68.47 -30.63 7.67
#